data_AF-A0A0B2WRM3-F1
#
_entry.id   AF-A0A0B2WRM3-F1
#
_cell.length_a   1.000
_cell.length_b   1.000
_cell.length_c   1.000
_cell.angle_alpha   90.00
_cell.angle_beta   90.00
_cell.angle_gamma   90.00
#
_symmetry.space_group_name_H-M   'P 1'
#
loop_
_entity.id
_entity.type
_entity.pdbx_description
1 polymer ?
#
loop_
_entity_poly.entity_id
_entity_poly.type
_entity_poly.pdbx_seq_one_letter_code
_entity_poly.pdbx_strand_id
1 'polypeptide(L)'
;MASALRGFPVIKAVRSYVIGGVGSVLTGSESGPPGCWLIHQHFERFLIGADPRNTNLLFEQMYRASMFYGRKGLPVAVISVIDLAIWDLLGKLRSEPVYRLIGGATKERIDFYCTGPQPTAARDMGFWGAKVPLPHCPEEGRAGLRKNVEFLRRHRGSVGPDFPIMVDCYMSLNVPYTIQLVEACKDLDINWWEECLSPDDTDGFQQIKRAHPTARFTTGEHEYSRYGFRKLIEPRNLDMIQPDVMWVGGMTELLKVAAMAAAYDLPVVPHASGPYSYHFVVSQPNAPFQEYLANSPDGKSVLPVFGDLFTDEPLPTKGYLARADLDKPGFGLTINPAVRARLIPASNLLNPSPVAMPAPEVGDGVAREIGYVKHVKMKGAGNRDKRLVGMMERNTESRLKGLLESLTRINLLAWMLSGKTSLCVQVQGAARREAHHDSLRSRTIRPLPFPLPSTPAHPRFKRTDCAWIRKESTAVCPAQEAAAIETRGTANPTADRQNSRGRGGGRGMTTMTPPARLLAGKTAIITGGTTGIGRAICLEFLRQGANVVVNHLGLEQDRHHVESLVAAAAAAAAAEEGGGARGRLAHEAGDVRDPETATRLVAAAVEHSGPARRLDICVSNAGVCTFADFLTLPADLLRTTVRTNLDGAFYVVQAAARQMALRQAPPGGSIIGVSSVSALVGGGRQAHYTPTKAGVLSLMQSTAVALGRYGIRCNALLPGTIRTRLNEGDLADDTKRAYVEGRIPLGRTGEPSDLAGPAVFLASDDLSGYVSGAQLLVDGGLFVNLQ
;
A
#
# COMPACT_ATOMS: atom_id res chain seq x y z
N MET A 1 -15.13 8.52 28.85
CA MET A 1 -14.62 7.95 27.58
C MET A 1 -14.05 9.00 26.63
N ALA A 2 -14.81 9.97 26.10
CA ALA A 2 -14.29 10.89 25.06
C ALA A 2 -13.11 11.82 25.45
N SER A 3 -12.80 11.99 26.73
CA SER A 3 -11.59 12.71 27.20
C SER A 3 -10.35 11.82 27.37
N ALA A 4 -10.51 10.49 27.30
CA ALA A 4 -9.49 9.54 27.74
C ALA A 4 -8.44 9.15 26.69
N LEU A 5 -8.42 9.84 25.54
CA LEU A 5 -7.50 9.56 24.43
C LEU A 5 -6.78 10.84 23.93
N ARG A 6 -6.79 11.92 24.74
CA ARG A 6 -6.17 13.20 24.38
C ARG A 6 -4.78 13.35 25.00
N GLY A 7 -3.75 13.01 24.22
CA GLY A 7 -2.35 13.38 24.52
C GLY A 7 -1.37 12.23 24.38
N PHE A 8 -0.83 12.05 23.17
CA PHE A 8 0.23 11.06 22.88
C PHE A 8 1.59 11.77 22.84
N PRO A 9 2.50 11.49 23.78
CA PRO A 9 3.87 12.03 23.71
C PRO A 9 4.92 11.10 23.06
N VAL A 10 6.01 11.72 22.59
CA VAL A 10 7.20 11.14 21.94
C VAL A 10 8.44 11.48 22.76
N ILE A 11 9.37 10.56 23.00
CA ILE A 11 10.61 10.86 23.75
C ILE A 11 11.70 11.39 22.81
N LYS A 12 12.32 12.53 23.15
CA LYS A 12 13.27 13.24 22.25
C LYS A 12 14.62 12.54 21.97
N ALA A 13 14.91 11.44 22.66
CA ALA A 13 16.24 10.81 22.66
C ALA A 13 16.25 9.27 22.60
N VAL A 14 15.07 8.63 22.49
CA VAL A 14 14.91 7.18 22.35
C VAL A 14 13.81 6.94 21.32
N ARG A 15 13.88 5.84 20.55
CA ARG A 15 12.99 5.51 19.41
C ARG A 15 11.49 5.31 19.79
N SER A 16 11.14 5.49 21.06
CA SER A 16 9.85 5.15 21.64
C SER A 16 8.86 6.31 21.78
N TYR A 17 7.57 5.97 21.70
CA TYR A 17 6.43 6.86 21.92
C TYR A 17 5.48 6.26 22.96
N VAL A 18 4.61 7.12 23.51
CA VAL A 18 3.72 6.82 24.63
C VAL A 18 2.28 7.12 24.27
N ILE A 19 1.39 6.14 24.52
CA ILE A 19 -0.06 6.30 24.39
C ILE A 19 -0.64 6.80 25.72
N GLY A 20 -1.02 8.08 25.80
CA GLY A 20 -1.51 8.71 27.03
C GLY A 20 -3.03 8.80 27.13
N GLY A 21 -3.62 8.07 28.08
CA GLY A 21 -5.06 8.07 28.31
C GLY A 21 -5.45 7.46 29.66
N VAL A 22 -6.22 8.20 30.48
CA VAL A 22 -6.70 7.88 31.85
C VAL A 22 -6.24 6.52 32.41
N GLY A 23 -5.01 6.47 32.91
CA GLY A 23 -4.44 5.32 33.65
C GLY A 23 -3.48 4.41 32.87
N SER A 24 -3.59 4.30 31.53
CA SER A 24 -2.73 3.46 30.71
C SER A 24 -1.67 4.27 29.96
N VAL A 25 -0.41 3.79 30.00
CA VAL A 25 0.72 4.31 29.19
C VAL A 25 1.68 3.18 28.88
N LEU A 26 1.90 2.94 27.59
CA LEU A 26 2.81 1.93 27.08
C LEU A 26 3.75 2.46 25.99
N THR A 27 4.78 1.68 25.71
CA THR A 27 5.82 1.88 24.70
C THR A 27 5.65 0.98 23.49
N GLY A 28 5.99 1.51 22.31
CA GLY A 28 6.59 0.72 21.24
C GLY A 28 8.01 1.21 20.99
N SER A 29 8.92 0.28 20.70
CA SER A 29 10.34 0.55 20.58
C SER A 29 10.76 1.35 19.34
N GLU A 30 9.99 1.35 18.25
CA GLU A 30 10.54 1.71 16.92
C GLU A 30 9.73 2.73 16.08
N SER A 31 8.44 2.97 16.35
CA SER A 31 7.59 3.70 15.36
C SER A 31 7.79 5.22 15.31
N GLY A 32 8.43 5.83 16.31
CA GLY A 32 8.83 7.25 16.31
C GLY A 32 7.72 8.28 15.96
N PRO A 33 8.10 9.43 15.39
CA PRO A 33 7.16 10.47 14.93
C PRO A 33 6.10 9.98 13.92
N PRO A 34 6.44 9.14 12.90
CA PRO A 34 5.43 8.59 11.98
C PRO A 34 4.38 7.74 12.67
N GLY A 35 4.76 6.98 13.71
CA GLY A 35 3.83 6.19 14.51
C GLY A 35 2.75 7.05 15.16
N CYS A 36 3.16 8.14 15.81
CA CYS A 36 2.22 9.10 16.42
C CYS A 36 1.30 9.78 15.40
N TRP A 37 1.81 10.04 14.19
CA TRP A 37 0.98 10.55 13.09
C TRP A 37 -0.11 9.53 12.69
N LEU A 38 0.25 8.25 12.54
CA LEU A 38 -0.69 7.19 12.15
C LEU A 38 -1.77 6.92 13.22
N ILE A 39 -1.41 7.00 14.51
CA ILE A 39 -2.38 6.89 15.61
C ILE A 39 -3.48 7.94 15.43
N HIS A 40 -3.12 9.22 15.36
CA HIS A 40 -4.09 10.31 15.31
C HIS A 40 -4.84 10.40 13.97
N GLN A 41 -4.12 10.33 12.85
CA GLN A 41 -4.70 10.59 11.53
C GLN A 41 -5.49 9.39 11.00
N HIS A 42 -5.15 8.17 11.42
CA HIS A 42 -5.89 6.97 11.05
C HIS A 42 -6.61 6.34 12.23
N PHE A 43 -5.88 5.77 13.19
CA PHE A 43 -6.43 4.75 14.09
C PHE A 43 -7.38 5.29 15.17
N GLU A 44 -7.23 6.54 15.61
CA GLU A 44 -8.07 7.20 16.62
C GLU A 44 -9.57 7.09 16.33
N ARG A 45 -9.96 7.11 15.04
CA ARG A 45 -11.36 7.00 14.59
C ARG A 45 -12.06 5.70 15.00
N PHE A 46 -11.31 4.64 15.31
CA PHE A 46 -11.84 3.35 15.77
C PHE A 46 -11.90 3.25 17.30
N LEU A 47 -11.11 4.06 18.01
CA LEU A 47 -10.93 3.98 19.46
C LEU A 47 -11.90 4.87 20.23
N ILE A 48 -12.19 6.07 19.72
CA ILE A 48 -13.02 7.06 20.42
C ILE A 48 -14.46 6.57 20.53
N GLY A 49 -14.90 6.32 21.77
CA GLY A 49 -16.28 5.87 22.08
C GLY A 49 -16.50 4.36 21.96
N ALA A 50 -15.48 3.58 21.59
CA ALA A 50 -15.55 2.12 21.60
C ALA A 50 -15.43 1.54 23.02
N ASP A 51 -15.97 0.33 23.21
CA ASP A 51 -15.73 -0.46 24.42
C ASP A 51 -14.32 -1.11 24.34
N PRO A 52 -13.42 -0.89 25.31
CA PRO A 52 -12.06 -1.44 25.26
C PRO A 52 -12.03 -2.97 25.31
N ARG A 53 -13.11 -3.64 25.74
CA ARG A 53 -13.21 -5.11 25.73
C ARG A 53 -13.31 -5.68 24.31
N ASN A 54 -13.64 -4.86 23.32
CA ASN A 54 -13.81 -5.27 21.92
C ASN A 54 -12.45 -5.39 21.19
N THR A 55 -11.42 -5.95 21.85
CA THR A 55 -10.04 -6.05 21.34
C THR A 55 -9.96 -6.65 19.94
N ASN A 56 -10.65 -7.78 19.70
CA ASN A 56 -10.71 -8.40 18.38
C ASN A 56 -11.32 -7.49 17.30
N LEU A 57 -12.37 -6.72 17.61
CA LEU A 57 -12.99 -5.79 16.66
C LEU A 57 -12.05 -4.63 16.34
N LEU A 58 -11.44 -4.03 17.37
CA LEU A 58 -10.53 -2.90 17.22
C LEU A 58 -9.28 -3.30 16.43
N PHE A 59 -8.70 -4.47 16.72
CA PHE A 59 -7.60 -5.03 15.94
C PHE A 59 -7.98 -5.22 14.47
N GLU A 60 -9.10 -5.91 14.18
CA GLU A 60 -9.52 -6.14 12.78
C GLU A 60 -9.84 -4.84 12.04
N GLN A 61 -10.47 -3.86 12.69
CA GLN A 61 -10.71 -2.55 12.10
C GLN A 61 -9.41 -1.85 11.73
N MET A 62 -8.47 -1.72 12.68
CA MET A 62 -7.19 -1.05 12.42
C MET A 62 -6.34 -1.79 11.38
N TYR A 63 -6.22 -3.12 11.49
CA TYR A 63 -5.42 -3.94 10.57
C TYR A 63 -6.00 -3.94 9.15
N ARG A 64 -7.32 -4.09 9.00
CA ARG A 64 -7.96 -4.11 7.67
C ARG A 64 -8.04 -2.71 7.05
N ALA A 65 -8.27 -1.65 7.82
CA ALA A 65 -8.29 -0.29 7.30
C ALA A 65 -6.90 0.20 6.85
N SER A 66 -5.82 -0.22 7.52
CA SER A 66 -4.44 0.07 7.12
C SER A 66 -3.84 -0.90 6.10
N MET A 67 -4.59 -1.93 5.66
CA MET A 67 -4.09 -2.98 4.77
C MET A 67 -3.45 -2.47 3.47
N PHE A 68 -3.87 -1.30 2.96
CA PHE A 68 -3.35 -0.71 1.73
C PHE A 68 -1.93 -0.12 1.84
N TYR A 69 -1.41 0.07 3.07
CA TYR A 69 -0.05 0.57 3.32
C TYR A 69 0.70 -0.18 4.44
N GLY A 70 0.06 -1.20 5.05
CA GLY A 70 0.59 -2.00 6.15
C GLY A 70 0.74 -3.48 5.80
N ARG A 71 -0.03 -4.35 6.49
CA ARG A 71 0.13 -5.83 6.58
C ARG A 71 1.40 -6.30 7.30
N LYS A 72 2.52 -5.60 7.13
CA LYS A 72 3.81 -5.83 7.81
C LYS A 72 4.42 -4.48 8.23
N GLY A 73 5.45 -4.51 9.06
CA GLY A 73 6.28 -3.34 9.39
C GLY A 73 5.58 -2.26 10.20
N LEU A 74 6.03 -1.02 10.02
CA LEU A 74 5.69 0.15 10.83
C LEU A 74 4.20 0.29 11.20
N PRO A 75 3.21 0.16 10.30
CA PRO A 75 1.80 0.30 10.68
C PRO A 75 1.31 -0.78 11.63
N VAL A 76 1.85 -2.01 11.54
CA VAL A 76 1.48 -3.11 12.43
C VAL A 76 2.12 -2.94 13.81
N ALA A 77 3.33 -2.41 13.90
CA ALA A 77 3.93 -1.98 15.17
C ALA A 77 3.08 -0.88 15.85
N VAL A 78 2.52 0.07 15.10
CA VAL A 78 1.59 1.07 15.66
C VAL A 78 0.32 0.43 16.21
N ILE A 79 -0.28 -0.51 15.47
CA ILE A 79 -1.44 -1.28 15.93
C ILE A 79 -1.12 -2.04 17.22
N SER A 80 0.06 -2.64 17.29
CA SER A 80 0.51 -3.43 18.44
C SER A 80 0.55 -2.62 19.73
N VAL A 81 1.07 -1.39 19.69
CA VAL A 81 1.16 -0.53 20.88
C VAL A 81 -0.21 -0.02 21.31
N ILE A 82 -1.11 0.28 20.35
CA ILE A 82 -2.52 0.58 20.64
C ILE A 82 -3.19 -0.61 21.33
N ASP A 83 -3.03 -1.82 20.78
CA ASP A 83 -3.62 -3.05 21.31
C ASP A 83 -3.11 -3.35 22.73
N LEU A 84 -1.78 -3.29 22.93
CA LEU A 84 -1.18 -3.42 24.25
C LEU A 84 -1.76 -2.37 25.21
N ALA A 85 -1.92 -1.10 24.80
CA ALA A 85 -2.47 -0.05 25.67
C ALA A 85 -3.93 -0.32 26.07
N ILE A 86 -4.71 -0.96 25.18
CA ILE A 86 -6.06 -1.46 25.50
C ILE A 86 -5.98 -2.59 26.54
N TRP A 87 -5.03 -3.52 26.41
CA TRP A 87 -4.84 -4.59 27.42
C TRP A 87 -4.40 -4.07 28.78
N ASP A 88 -3.51 -3.08 28.83
CA ASP A 88 -3.11 -2.38 30.08
C ASP A 88 -4.32 -1.70 30.74
N LEU A 89 -5.12 -0.98 29.94
CA LEU A 89 -6.36 -0.37 30.39
C LEU A 89 -7.36 -1.41 30.93
N LEU A 90 -7.53 -2.55 30.25
CA LEU A 90 -8.43 -3.63 30.70
C LEU A 90 -7.97 -4.24 32.03
N GLY A 91 -6.67 -4.49 32.20
CA GLY A 91 -6.11 -4.94 33.47
C GLY A 91 -6.32 -3.93 34.59
N LYS A 92 -6.06 -2.65 34.32
CA LYS A 92 -6.27 -1.56 35.30
C LYS A 92 -7.74 -1.35 35.67
N LEU A 93 -8.67 -1.45 34.71
CA LEU A 93 -10.12 -1.38 34.96
C LEU A 93 -10.65 -2.57 35.78
N ARG A 94 -10.00 -3.74 35.69
CA ARG A 94 -10.35 -4.94 36.47
C ARG A 94 -9.55 -5.08 37.77
N SER A 95 -8.54 -4.24 38.00
CA SER A 95 -7.53 -4.40 39.05
C SER A 95 -6.79 -5.75 38.98
N GLU A 96 -6.58 -6.26 37.76
CA GLU A 96 -5.94 -7.55 37.47
C GLU A 96 -4.68 -7.38 36.58
N PRO A 97 -3.63 -8.21 36.78
CA PRO A 97 -2.51 -8.27 35.84
C PRO A 97 -2.93 -8.92 34.52
N VAL A 98 -2.40 -8.45 33.39
CA VAL A 98 -2.82 -8.90 32.04
C VAL A 98 -2.76 -10.43 31.87
N TYR A 99 -1.80 -11.13 32.50
CA TYR A 99 -1.69 -12.59 32.36
C TYR A 99 -2.94 -13.33 32.87
N ARG A 100 -3.64 -12.81 33.89
CA ARG A 100 -4.91 -13.37 34.38
C ARG A 100 -6.03 -13.24 33.36
N LEU A 101 -5.99 -12.20 32.52
CA LEU A 101 -7.00 -11.93 31.50
C LEU A 101 -6.84 -12.76 30.21
N ILE A 102 -5.70 -13.42 30.02
CA ILE A 102 -5.33 -14.14 28.78
C ILE A 102 -5.06 -15.65 28.99
N GLY A 103 -5.49 -16.21 30.12
CA GLY A 103 -5.43 -17.65 30.41
C GLY A 103 -5.06 -18.00 31.85
N GLY A 104 -4.58 -17.04 32.65
CA GLY A 104 -3.99 -17.32 33.96
C GLY A 104 -2.50 -17.60 33.85
N ALA A 105 -1.93 -18.35 34.79
CA ALA A 105 -0.53 -18.75 34.76
C ALA A 105 -0.44 -20.26 34.49
N THR A 106 0.35 -20.66 33.47
CA THR A 106 0.72 -22.06 33.20
C THR A 106 1.99 -22.47 33.95
N LYS A 107 2.70 -21.50 34.54
CA LYS A 107 3.95 -21.67 35.28
C LYS A 107 4.06 -20.61 36.38
N GLU A 108 4.60 -20.98 37.54
CA GLU A 108 4.84 -20.05 38.66
C GLU A 108 6.20 -19.30 38.56
N ARG A 109 7.04 -19.70 37.59
CA ARG A 109 8.36 -19.14 37.32
C ARG A 109 8.56 -19.02 35.81
N ILE A 110 9.19 -17.93 35.36
CA ILE A 110 9.67 -17.73 34.00
C ILE A 110 11.21 -17.78 34.06
N ASP A 111 11.81 -18.73 33.38
CA ASP A 111 13.26 -18.81 33.20
C ASP A 111 13.70 -18.06 31.94
N PHE A 112 14.85 -17.40 32.02
CA PHE A 112 15.36 -16.54 30.96
C PHE A 112 16.70 -17.01 30.42
N TYR A 113 16.88 -16.84 29.10
CA TYR A 113 18.21 -16.76 28.50
C TYR A 113 18.58 -15.29 28.25
N CYS A 114 19.87 -14.99 28.19
CA CYS A 114 20.36 -13.62 28.02
C CYS A 114 20.97 -13.40 26.63
N THR A 115 20.51 -12.38 25.92
CA THR A 115 21.05 -12.00 24.60
C THR A 115 22.06 -10.87 24.76
N GLY A 116 23.31 -11.11 24.36
CA GLY A 116 24.37 -10.11 24.49
C GLY A 116 25.79 -10.66 24.26
N PRO A 117 26.81 -9.79 24.25
CA PRO A 117 28.19 -10.16 23.90
C PRO A 117 28.97 -10.87 25.02
N GLN A 118 28.38 -11.14 26.19
CA GLN A 118 29.08 -11.67 27.37
C GLN A 118 28.35 -12.88 27.98
N PRO A 119 28.43 -14.08 27.35
CA PRO A 119 27.71 -15.26 27.80
C PRO A 119 28.21 -15.81 29.14
N THR A 120 29.45 -15.50 29.56
CA THR A 120 29.94 -15.78 30.92
C THR A 120 29.18 -14.97 31.97
N ALA A 121 28.95 -13.67 31.73
CA ALA A 121 28.17 -12.84 32.64
C ALA A 121 26.71 -13.34 32.72
N ALA A 122 26.13 -13.78 31.59
CA ALA A 122 24.80 -14.40 31.58
C ALA A 122 24.74 -15.66 32.49
N ARG A 123 25.68 -16.60 32.32
CA ARG A 123 25.81 -17.78 33.19
C ARG A 123 25.94 -17.39 34.67
N ASP A 124 26.83 -16.45 34.97
CA ASP A 124 27.17 -16.07 36.34
C ASP A 124 26.03 -15.27 37.02
N MET A 125 25.15 -14.63 36.24
CA MET A 125 23.89 -14.02 36.71
C MET A 125 22.72 -15.02 36.82
N GLY A 126 22.92 -16.30 36.47
CA GLY A 126 21.93 -17.37 36.62
C GLY A 126 20.96 -17.57 35.45
N PHE A 127 21.18 -16.91 34.30
CA PHE A 127 20.42 -17.20 33.08
C PHE A 127 20.73 -18.62 32.59
N TRP A 128 19.73 -19.33 32.06
CA TRP A 128 19.89 -20.75 31.69
C TRP A 128 20.72 -20.97 30.43
N GLY A 129 20.92 -19.92 29.62
CA GLY A 129 21.67 -19.93 28.37
C GLY A 129 22.00 -18.51 27.90
N ALA A 130 22.77 -18.38 26.82
CA ALA A 130 23.09 -17.07 26.23
C ALA A 130 23.07 -17.07 24.70
N LYS A 131 22.50 -16.02 24.10
CA LYS A 131 22.50 -15.78 22.66
C LYS A 131 23.52 -14.69 22.31
N VAL A 132 24.48 -15.00 21.43
CA VAL A 132 25.54 -14.07 21.02
C VAL A 132 25.30 -13.57 19.58
N PRO A 133 25.53 -12.28 19.29
CA PRO A 133 25.38 -11.74 17.93
C PRO A 133 26.55 -12.15 17.04
N LEU A 134 26.26 -12.62 15.83
CA LEU A 134 27.25 -13.03 14.84
C LEU A 134 27.97 -11.81 14.24
N PRO A 135 29.32 -11.71 14.34
CA PRO A 135 30.02 -10.47 14.01
C PRO A 135 30.31 -10.24 12.51
N HIS A 136 30.23 -11.27 11.65
CA HIS A 136 30.61 -11.15 10.23
C HIS A 136 29.55 -11.69 9.27
N CYS A 137 29.32 -10.96 8.18
CA CYS A 137 28.33 -11.26 7.14
C CYS A 137 28.91 -12.08 5.96
N PRO A 138 28.07 -12.55 5.01
CA PRO A 138 28.52 -13.35 3.87
C PRO A 138 29.51 -12.64 2.93
N GLU A 139 29.45 -11.31 2.83
CA GLU A 139 30.30 -10.47 1.98
C GLU A 139 31.78 -10.52 2.41
N GLU A 140 32.08 -10.83 3.68
CA GLU A 140 33.44 -11.11 4.15
C GLU A 140 33.96 -12.51 3.73
N GLY A 141 33.12 -13.30 3.06
CA GLY A 141 33.44 -14.59 2.47
C GLY A 141 34.03 -15.60 3.45
N ARG A 142 34.95 -16.43 2.96
CA ARG A 142 35.63 -17.46 3.77
C ARG A 142 36.49 -16.89 4.90
N ALA A 143 36.88 -15.61 4.83
CA ALA A 143 37.61 -14.95 5.91
C ALA A 143 36.67 -14.61 7.07
N GLY A 144 35.53 -13.97 6.78
CA GLY A 144 34.46 -13.74 7.77
C GLY A 144 33.96 -15.03 8.39
N LEU A 145 33.73 -16.09 7.59
CA LEU A 145 33.29 -17.40 8.10
C LEU A 145 34.27 -17.97 9.13
N ARG A 146 35.58 -17.95 8.87
CA ARG A 146 36.58 -18.43 9.85
C ARG A 146 36.60 -17.58 11.12
N LYS A 147 36.43 -16.26 11.02
CA LYS A 147 36.33 -15.38 12.20
C LYS A 147 35.07 -15.69 13.02
N ASN A 148 33.93 -15.94 12.37
CA ASN A 148 32.68 -16.36 13.03
C ASN A 148 32.85 -17.68 13.79
N VAL A 149 33.42 -18.71 13.15
CA VAL A 149 33.70 -20.01 13.80
C VAL A 149 34.62 -19.82 15.01
N GLU A 150 35.66 -19.00 14.90
CA GLU A 150 36.59 -18.73 16.00
C GLU A 150 35.96 -17.89 17.13
N PHE A 151 35.10 -16.93 16.79
CA PHE A 151 34.29 -16.17 17.74
C PHE A 151 33.38 -17.09 18.56
N LEU A 152 32.69 -18.04 17.92
CA LEU A 152 31.83 -19.02 18.60
C LEU A 152 32.66 -20.00 19.44
N ARG A 153 33.79 -20.50 18.92
CA ARG A 153 34.70 -21.39 19.65
C ARG A 153 35.22 -20.75 20.93
N ARG A 154 35.57 -19.46 20.90
CA ARG A 154 35.98 -18.71 22.08
C ARG A 154 34.88 -18.63 23.14
N HIS A 155 33.63 -18.41 22.72
CA HIS A 155 32.49 -18.36 23.65
C HIS A 155 32.18 -19.73 24.25
N ARG A 156 32.12 -20.79 23.44
CA ARG A 156 32.00 -22.18 23.93
C ARG A 156 33.11 -22.52 24.93
N GLY A 157 34.35 -22.11 24.64
CA GLY A 157 35.49 -22.31 25.55
C GLY A 157 35.43 -21.53 26.87
N SER A 158 34.71 -20.39 26.94
CA SER A 158 34.63 -19.58 28.17
C SER A 158 33.45 -19.95 29.08
N VAL A 159 32.37 -20.51 28.53
CA VAL A 159 31.22 -20.97 29.33
C VAL A 159 31.28 -22.43 29.76
N GLY A 160 32.02 -23.27 29.03
CA GLY A 160 32.08 -24.73 29.22
C GLY A 160 31.25 -25.50 28.18
N PRO A 161 31.29 -26.84 28.17
CA PRO A 161 30.59 -27.64 27.17
C PRO A 161 29.06 -27.56 27.31
N ASP A 162 28.53 -27.60 28.54
CA ASP A 162 27.11 -27.84 28.78
C ASP A 162 26.24 -26.58 28.74
N PHE A 163 26.83 -25.38 28.90
CA PHE A 163 26.06 -24.13 28.95
C PHE A 163 25.49 -23.78 27.56
N PRO A 164 24.17 -23.62 27.38
CA PRO A 164 23.58 -23.31 26.09
C PRO A 164 24.11 -22.01 25.48
N ILE A 165 24.65 -22.13 24.25
CA ILE A 165 25.00 -21.00 23.39
C ILE A 165 24.08 -21.03 22.17
N MET A 166 23.49 -19.88 21.88
CA MET A 166 22.65 -19.61 20.72
C MET A 166 23.31 -18.52 19.88
N VAL A 167 23.02 -18.47 18.59
CA VAL A 167 23.66 -17.52 17.66
C VAL A 167 22.62 -16.69 16.95
N ASP A 168 22.66 -15.39 17.19
CA ASP A 168 21.84 -14.41 16.50
C ASP A 168 22.52 -13.94 15.21
N CYS A 169 21.83 -14.06 14.08
CA CYS A 169 22.34 -13.68 12.77
C CYS A 169 21.67 -12.42 12.19
N TYR A 170 20.68 -11.83 12.88
CA TYR A 170 19.96 -10.60 12.52
C TYR A 170 19.73 -10.43 11.00
N MET A 171 18.97 -11.37 10.41
CA MET A 171 18.57 -11.43 9.00
C MET A 171 19.68 -11.27 7.95
N SER A 172 20.96 -11.45 8.32
CA SER A 172 22.11 -11.02 7.52
C SER A 172 22.71 -12.06 6.59
N LEU A 173 22.33 -13.34 6.71
CA LEU A 173 22.94 -14.43 5.93
C LEU A 173 22.07 -14.86 4.74
N ASN A 174 22.59 -15.83 3.99
CA ASN A 174 21.91 -16.49 2.89
C ASN A 174 22.04 -18.01 3.04
N VAL A 175 21.16 -18.77 2.37
CA VAL A 175 21.10 -20.24 2.49
C VAL A 175 22.48 -20.92 2.32
N PRO A 176 23.30 -20.65 1.27
CA PRO A 176 24.60 -21.28 1.11
C PRO A 176 25.61 -20.96 2.23
N TYR A 177 25.62 -19.72 2.74
CA TYR A 177 26.53 -19.32 3.80
C TYR A 177 26.12 -19.93 5.15
N THR A 178 24.82 -19.92 5.48
CA THR A 178 24.29 -20.54 6.70
C THR A 178 24.64 -22.03 6.74
N ILE A 179 24.45 -22.77 5.65
CA ILE A 179 24.79 -24.19 5.57
C ILE A 179 26.29 -24.44 5.82
N GLN A 180 27.18 -23.60 5.27
CA GLN A 180 28.62 -23.70 5.49
C GLN A 180 29.03 -23.34 6.92
N LEU A 181 28.40 -22.32 7.52
CA LEU A 181 28.69 -21.86 8.88
C LEU A 181 28.26 -22.90 9.93
N VAL A 182 27.06 -23.47 9.79
CA VAL A 182 26.55 -24.51 10.69
C VAL A 182 27.43 -25.77 10.63
N GLU A 183 27.80 -26.23 9.43
CA GLU A 183 28.72 -27.37 9.26
C GLU A 183 30.09 -27.13 9.90
N ALA A 184 30.61 -25.90 9.78
CA ALA A 184 31.90 -25.51 10.35
C ALA A 184 31.88 -25.27 11.87
N CYS A 185 30.70 -25.31 12.51
CA CYS A 185 30.50 -25.11 13.96
C CYS A 185 29.88 -26.33 14.65
N LYS A 186 29.75 -27.49 13.98
CA LYS A 186 29.12 -28.69 14.55
C LYS A 186 29.86 -29.27 15.77
N ASP A 187 31.14 -28.92 15.94
CA ASP A 187 31.96 -29.23 17.11
C ASP A 187 31.64 -28.37 18.35
N LEU A 188 30.85 -27.30 18.18
CA LEU A 188 30.61 -26.29 19.21
C LEU A 188 29.28 -26.44 19.95
N ASP A 189 28.46 -27.43 19.60
CA ASP A 189 27.12 -27.69 20.16
C ASP A 189 26.28 -26.41 20.35
N ILE A 190 25.96 -25.77 19.22
CA ILE A 190 25.11 -24.57 19.18
C ILE A 190 23.65 -25.01 19.34
N ASN A 191 22.96 -24.49 20.35
CA ASN A 191 21.60 -24.90 20.70
C ASN A 191 20.60 -24.52 19.61
N TRP A 192 20.65 -23.28 19.11
CA TRP A 192 19.94 -22.86 17.90
C TRP A 192 20.64 -21.71 17.16
N TRP A 193 20.28 -21.58 15.88
CA TRP A 193 20.66 -20.46 15.02
C TRP A 193 19.42 -19.61 14.72
N GLU A 194 19.53 -18.31 14.95
CA GLU A 194 18.40 -17.38 14.95
C GLU A 194 18.49 -16.38 13.81
N GLU A 195 17.34 -16.16 13.16
CA GLU A 195 17.13 -15.22 12.06
C GLU A 195 18.28 -15.21 11.04
N CYS A 196 18.66 -16.40 10.56
CA CYS A 196 19.76 -16.52 9.60
C CYS A 196 19.46 -15.88 8.26
N LEU A 197 18.19 -15.86 7.83
CA LEU A 197 17.77 -15.37 6.52
C LEU A 197 16.95 -14.10 6.66
N SER A 198 16.87 -13.33 5.58
CA SER A 198 15.86 -12.28 5.43
C SER A 198 14.45 -12.81 5.73
N PRO A 199 13.58 -12.04 6.40
CA PRO A 199 12.17 -12.39 6.61
C PRO A 199 11.37 -12.58 5.31
N ASP A 200 11.89 -12.12 4.17
CA ASP A 200 11.31 -12.36 2.85
C ASP A 200 11.70 -13.74 2.24
N ASP A 201 12.70 -14.44 2.79
CA ASP A 201 13.17 -15.77 2.34
C ASP A 201 12.98 -16.86 3.42
N THR A 202 11.81 -16.88 4.06
CA THR A 202 11.45 -17.94 5.03
C THR A 202 11.40 -19.33 4.37
N ASP A 203 11.13 -19.38 3.07
CA ASP A 203 11.11 -20.62 2.28
C ASP A 203 12.52 -21.25 2.20
N GLY A 204 13.58 -20.43 2.27
CA GLY A 204 14.98 -20.85 2.35
C GLY A 204 15.30 -21.78 3.53
N PHE A 205 14.55 -21.71 4.64
CA PHE A 205 14.73 -22.64 5.76
C PHE A 205 14.46 -24.10 5.39
N GLN A 206 13.65 -24.39 4.36
CA GLN A 206 13.48 -25.76 3.85
C GLN A 206 14.81 -26.33 3.31
N GLN A 207 15.61 -25.49 2.65
CA GLN A 207 16.92 -25.87 2.12
C GLN A 207 17.94 -26.05 3.23
N ILE A 208 17.89 -25.19 4.26
CA ILE A 208 18.76 -25.29 5.44
C ILE A 208 18.44 -26.57 6.24
N LYS A 209 17.17 -26.84 6.57
CA LYS A 209 16.76 -28.07 7.26
C LYS A 209 17.07 -29.34 6.47
N ARG A 210 17.05 -29.31 5.13
CA ARG A 210 17.49 -30.43 4.30
C ARG A 210 18.99 -30.72 4.43
N ALA A 211 19.81 -29.69 4.65
CA ALA A 211 21.26 -29.86 4.88
C ALA A 211 21.58 -30.23 6.34
N HIS A 212 20.89 -29.59 7.29
CA HIS A 212 21.12 -29.71 8.73
C HIS A 212 19.82 -30.05 9.49
N PRO A 213 19.27 -31.26 9.31
CA PRO A 213 17.95 -31.61 9.86
C PRO A 213 17.92 -31.70 11.39
N THR A 214 19.07 -31.94 12.03
CA THR A 214 19.23 -32.06 13.48
C THR A 214 19.54 -30.73 14.18
N ALA A 215 19.98 -29.70 13.44
CA ALA A 215 20.24 -28.39 14.01
C ALA A 215 18.92 -27.59 14.15
N ARG A 216 18.82 -26.78 15.21
CA ARG A 216 17.63 -25.94 15.44
C ARG A 216 17.77 -24.58 14.76
N PHE A 217 16.69 -24.14 14.15
CA PHE A 217 16.57 -22.85 13.46
C PHE A 217 15.32 -22.11 13.91
N THR A 218 15.47 -20.81 14.13
CA THR A 218 14.44 -19.96 14.72
C THR A 218 14.40 -18.61 14.01
N THR A 219 13.25 -17.94 13.99
CA THR A 219 13.05 -16.59 13.43
C THR A 219 11.65 -16.09 13.83
N GLY A 220 11.36 -14.82 13.56
CA GLY A 220 10.02 -14.27 13.62
C GLY A 220 9.93 -12.86 14.18
N GLU A 221 11.01 -12.29 14.72
CA GLU A 221 10.96 -10.94 15.29
C GLU A 221 10.52 -9.91 14.24
N HIS A 222 11.08 -9.99 13.03
CA HIS A 222 10.68 -9.19 11.87
C HIS A 222 9.49 -9.79 11.07
N GLU A 223 8.62 -10.60 11.68
CA GLU A 223 7.39 -11.10 11.07
C GLU A 223 6.11 -10.61 11.79
N TYR A 224 5.01 -10.49 11.04
CA TYR A 224 3.82 -9.72 11.38
C TYR A 224 2.54 -10.47 11.03
N SER A 225 1.54 -10.35 11.90
CA SER A 225 0.21 -10.96 11.84
C SER A 225 0.17 -12.49 11.81
N ARG A 226 -0.98 -13.06 12.15
CA ARG A 226 -1.27 -14.50 11.98
C ARG A 226 -1.07 -15.00 10.54
N TYR A 227 -1.16 -14.11 9.55
CA TYR A 227 -0.97 -14.47 8.13
C TYR A 227 0.50 -14.64 7.76
N GLY A 228 1.41 -13.89 8.39
CA GLY A 228 2.85 -14.08 8.28
C GLY A 228 3.27 -15.36 8.97
N PHE A 229 3.02 -15.44 10.28
CA PHE A 229 3.38 -16.60 11.11
C PHE A 229 2.83 -17.94 10.64
N ARG A 230 1.65 -17.97 9.99
CA ARG A 230 1.14 -19.19 9.34
C ARG A 230 2.18 -19.82 8.39
N LYS A 231 2.91 -19.01 7.62
CA LYS A 231 3.96 -19.50 6.70
C LYS A 231 5.18 -20.08 7.41
N LEU A 232 5.48 -19.62 8.63
CA LEU A 232 6.57 -20.14 9.45
C LEU A 232 6.16 -21.47 10.12
N ILE A 233 4.88 -21.59 10.52
CA ILE A 233 4.32 -22.75 11.21
C ILE A 233 4.05 -23.92 10.24
N GLU A 234 3.35 -23.68 9.11
CA GLU A 234 2.88 -24.73 8.20
C GLU A 234 3.97 -25.71 7.71
N PRO A 235 5.19 -25.26 7.32
CA PRO A 235 6.23 -26.17 6.83
C PRO A 235 6.96 -26.95 7.92
N ARG A 236 6.85 -26.54 9.21
CA ARG A 236 7.62 -27.07 10.35
C ARG A 236 9.15 -27.11 10.12
N ASN A 237 9.68 -26.16 9.35
CA ASN A 237 11.13 -26.01 9.12
C ASN A 237 11.85 -25.20 10.22
N LEU A 238 11.09 -24.65 11.17
CA LEU A 238 11.57 -23.90 12.32
C LEU A 238 11.20 -24.64 13.59
N ASP A 239 12.08 -24.60 14.59
CA ASP A 239 11.91 -25.31 15.86
C ASP A 239 11.26 -24.44 16.94
N MET A 240 11.20 -23.12 16.69
CA MET A 240 10.60 -22.10 17.56
C MET A 240 10.33 -20.83 16.73
N ILE A 241 9.25 -20.11 17.04
CA ILE A 241 8.96 -18.80 16.43
C ILE A 241 9.02 -17.67 17.46
N GLN A 242 9.47 -16.49 17.02
CA GLN A 242 9.93 -15.43 17.94
C GLN A 242 9.32 -14.04 17.66
N PRO A 243 7.99 -13.88 17.61
CA PRO A 243 7.34 -12.58 17.43
C PRO A 243 7.74 -11.56 18.52
N ASP A 244 8.08 -10.33 18.15
CA ASP A 244 8.04 -9.21 19.10
C ASP A 244 6.58 -8.76 19.29
N VAL A 245 6.09 -8.70 20.53
CA VAL A 245 4.67 -8.37 20.81
C VAL A 245 4.32 -6.91 20.51
N MET A 246 5.29 -6.00 20.52
CA MET A 246 5.15 -4.59 20.11
C MET A 246 5.19 -4.42 18.59
N TRP A 247 5.50 -5.46 17.81
CA TRP A 247 5.60 -5.39 16.33
C TRP A 247 4.57 -6.27 15.61
N VAL A 248 4.34 -7.51 16.08
CA VAL A 248 3.54 -8.55 15.39
C VAL A 248 2.07 -8.17 15.11
N GLY A 249 1.50 -7.28 15.92
CA GLY A 249 0.07 -6.94 15.94
C GLY A 249 -0.51 -6.75 17.35
N GLY A 250 0.31 -6.84 18.41
CA GLY A 250 -0.11 -6.73 19.79
C GLY A 250 -0.50 -8.08 20.41
N MET A 251 -0.87 -8.05 21.69
CA MET A 251 -1.28 -9.23 22.46
C MET A 251 -2.48 -9.94 21.81
N THR A 252 -3.46 -9.19 21.29
CA THR A 252 -4.66 -9.73 20.64
C THR A 252 -4.34 -10.60 19.43
N GLU A 253 -3.30 -10.26 18.66
CA GLU A 253 -2.87 -11.05 17.49
C GLU A 253 -1.84 -12.11 17.88
N LEU A 254 -0.94 -11.81 18.82
CA LEU A 254 0.02 -12.78 19.36
C LEU A 254 -0.68 -14.00 19.97
N LEU A 255 -1.80 -13.83 20.67
CA LEU A 255 -2.60 -14.96 21.17
C LEU A 255 -3.12 -15.88 20.04
N LYS A 256 -3.41 -15.33 18.85
CA LYS A 256 -3.83 -16.13 17.68
C LYS A 256 -2.65 -16.84 17.02
N VAL A 257 -1.49 -16.20 16.96
CA VAL A 257 -0.22 -16.81 16.54
C VAL A 257 0.14 -17.97 17.47
N ALA A 258 0.06 -17.75 18.79
CA ALA A 258 0.34 -18.75 19.81
C ALA A 258 -0.56 -19.98 19.71
N ALA A 259 -1.88 -19.77 19.59
CA ALA A 259 -2.86 -20.84 19.42
C ALA A 259 -2.62 -21.64 18.12
N MET A 260 -2.22 -20.96 17.03
CA MET A 260 -1.88 -21.63 15.78
C MET A 260 -0.61 -22.49 15.92
N ALA A 261 0.43 -21.96 16.57
CA ALA A 261 1.67 -22.69 16.82
C ALA A 261 1.47 -23.88 17.78
N ALA A 262 0.62 -23.72 18.79
CA ALA A 262 0.27 -24.76 19.76
C ALA A 262 -0.38 -25.99 19.10
N ALA A 263 -1.16 -25.80 18.03
CA ALA A 263 -1.74 -26.89 17.26
C ALA A 263 -0.70 -27.76 16.50
N TYR A 264 0.57 -27.34 16.46
CA TYR A 264 1.70 -28.05 15.85
C TYR A 264 2.80 -28.38 16.87
N ASP A 265 2.51 -28.25 18.17
CA ASP A 265 3.46 -28.34 19.29
C ASP A 265 4.68 -27.41 19.14
N LEU A 266 4.54 -26.31 18.39
CA LEU A 266 5.63 -25.39 18.11
C LEU A 266 5.75 -24.33 19.24
N PRO A 267 6.92 -24.19 19.88
CA PRO A 267 7.16 -23.17 20.88
C PRO A 267 7.09 -21.74 20.32
N VAL A 268 6.53 -20.84 21.11
CA VAL A 268 6.55 -19.39 20.88
C VAL A 268 7.31 -18.73 22.02
N VAL A 269 8.47 -18.17 21.70
CA VAL A 269 9.31 -17.43 22.66
C VAL A 269 9.50 -16.05 22.09
N PRO A 270 8.71 -15.05 22.54
CA PRO A 270 8.78 -13.70 22.01
C PRO A 270 10.18 -13.10 22.14
N HIS A 271 10.57 -12.33 21.12
CA HIS A 271 11.69 -11.39 21.22
C HIS A 271 11.51 -10.48 22.45
N ALA A 272 12.61 -10.00 23.03
CA ALA A 272 12.66 -9.37 24.35
C ALA A 272 11.85 -8.05 24.50
N SER A 273 10.53 -8.15 24.66
CA SER A 273 9.61 -7.01 24.79
C SER A 273 9.23 -6.65 26.24
N GLY A 274 10.07 -6.94 27.24
CA GLY A 274 9.81 -6.61 28.65
C GLY A 274 8.50 -7.23 29.19
N PRO A 275 7.83 -6.61 30.19
CA PRO A 275 6.57 -7.12 30.77
C PRO A 275 5.44 -7.46 29.79
N TYR A 276 5.41 -6.86 28.59
CA TYR A 276 4.46 -7.25 27.55
C TYR A 276 4.63 -8.73 27.15
N SER A 277 5.89 -9.16 26.98
CA SER A 277 6.25 -10.56 26.74
C SER A 277 6.11 -11.44 27.99
N TYR A 278 6.45 -10.93 29.18
CA TYR A 278 6.43 -11.73 30.42
C TYR A 278 5.02 -12.18 30.79
N HIS A 279 4.03 -11.27 30.68
CA HIS A 279 2.63 -11.60 30.92
C HIS A 279 2.08 -12.62 29.90
N PHE A 280 2.60 -12.64 28.68
CA PHE A 280 2.28 -13.66 27.68
C PHE A 280 2.94 -15.00 28.03
N VAL A 281 4.27 -15.04 28.22
CA VAL A 281 5.01 -16.30 28.44
C VAL A 281 4.56 -17.03 29.71
N VAL A 282 4.21 -16.33 30.79
CA VAL A 282 3.68 -16.98 32.00
C VAL A 282 2.32 -17.65 31.78
N SER A 283 1.56 -17.26 30.75
CA SER A 283 0.16 -17.67 30.53
C SER A 283 -0.05 -18.73 29.45
N GLN A 284 0.87 -18.88 28.49
CA GLN A 284 0.66 -19.79 27.35
C GLN A 284 1.24 -21.20 27.60
N PRO A 285 0.64 -22.26 27.01
CA PRO A 285 1.10 -23.63 27.17
C PRO A 285 2.38 -23.92 26.36
N ASN A 286 2.54 -23.28 25.21
CA ASN A 286 3.69 -23.44 24.31
C ASN A 286 4.72 -22.30 24.38
N ALA A 287 4.74 -21.55 25.50
CA ALA A 287 5.78 -20.55 25.78
C ALA A 287 6.65 -21.04 26.95
N PRO A 288 7.76 -21.76 26.71
CA PRO A 288 8.51 -22.45 27.76
C PRO A 288 9.39 -21.53 28.61
N PHE A 289 10.04 -20.54 27.99
CA PHE A 289 11.00 -19.62 28.59
C PHE A 289 10.92 -18.26 27.88
N GLN A 290 11.68 -17.26 28.35
CA GLN A 290 11.69 -15.90 27.81
C GLN A 290 13.12 -15.43 27.44
N GLU A 291 13.21 -14.54 26.46
CA GLU A 291 14.44 -13.79 26.16
C GLU A 291 14.58 -12.56 27.07
N TYR A 292 15.80 -12.30 27.54
CA TYR A 292 16.18 -11.01 28.08
C TYR A 292 17.35 -10.41 27.29
N LEU A 293 17.17 -9.24 26.69
CA LEU A 293 18.22 -8.49 26.00
C LEU A 293 19.09 -7.73 27.01
N ALA A 294 20.41 -7.90 26.94
CA ALA A 294 21.36 -7.28 27.87
C ALA A 294 21.54 -5.77 27.56
N ASN A 295 20.69 -4.93 28.14
CA ASN A 295 20.67 -3.48 27.88
C ASN A 295 21.81 -2.70 28.57
N SER A 296 22.67 -3.35 29.35
CA SER A 296 23.92 -2.76 29.82
C SER A 296 24.90 -2.57 28.65
N PRO A 297 25.59 -1.41 28.51
CA PRO A 297 26.47 -1.14 27.36
C PRO A 297 27.59 -2.15 27.10
N ASP A 298 28.03 -2.90 28.12
CA ASP A 298 29.06 -3.94 28.01
C ASP A 298 28.51 -5.38 28.03
N GLY A 299 27.19 -5.54 28.14
CA GLY A 299 26.50 -6.82 28.22
C GLY A 299 26.61 -7.57 29.56
N LYS A 300 27.13 -6.95 30.63
CA LYS A 300 27.43 -7.65 31.91
C LYS A 300 26.45 -7.43 33.05
N SER A 301 25.37 -6.66 32.86
CA SER A 301 24.39 -6.42 33.92
C SER A 301 22.96 -6.30 33.42
N VAL A 302 22.01 -6.60 34.30
CA VAL A 302 20.57 -6.54 34.04
C VAL A 302 20.07 -5.11 34.34
N LEU A 303 19.63 -4.40 33.30
CA LEU A 303 19.02 -3.06 33.35
C LEU A 303 17.60 -3.07 32.73
N PRO A 304 16.69 -2.15 33.10
CA PRO A 304 15.35 -2.07 32.51
C PRO A 304 15.37 -2.02 30.97
N VAL A 305 14.52 -2.83 30.34
CA VAL A 305 14.35 -2.91 28.88
C VAL A 305 13.86 -1.58 28.32
N PHE A 306 13.02 -0.85 29.06
CA PHE A 306 12.53 0.47 28.67
C PHE A 306 13.33 1.62 29.30
N GLY A 307 14.54 1.34 29.81
CA GLY A 307 15.44 2.33 30.41
C GLY A 307 14.80 3.02 31.62
N ASP A 308 14.91 4.34 31.70
CA ASP A 308 14.39 5.11 32.84
C ASP A 308 12.91 5.53 32.70
N LEU A 309 12.19 5.02 31.69
CA LEU A 309 10.80 5.36 31.40
C LEU A 309 9.82 4.92 32.50
N PHE A 310 10.04 3.73 33.06
CA PHE A 310 9.22 3.17 34.13
C PHE A 310 10.04 3.04 35.41
N THR A 311 9.39 3.19 36.56
CA THR A 311 10.06 3.12 37.88
C THR A 311 10.19 1.72 38.46
N ASP A 312 9.44 0.77 37.90
CA ASP A 312 9.07 -0.47 38.59
C ASP A 312 8.94 -1.67 37.64
N GLU A 313 9.72 -1.65 36.55
CA GLU A 313 9.88 -2.77 35.62
C GLU A 313 10.55 -3.97 36.34
N PRO A 314 9.95 -5.18 36.33
CA PRO A 314 10.53 -6.37 36.95
C PRO A 314 11.73 -6.88 36.14
N LEU A 315 12.85 -7.13 36.82
CA LEU A 315 14.14 -7.46 36.19
C LEU A 315 14.61 -8.87 36.57
N PRO A 316 14.98 -9.74 35.59
CA PRO A 316 15.48 -11.09 35.85
C PRO A 316 16.95 -11.08 36.33
N THR A 317 17.24 -10.36 37.41
CA THR A 317 18.58 -10.20 38.02
C THR A 317 19.22 -11.51 38.50
N LYS A 318 18.44 -12.60 38.55
CA LYS A 318 18.85 -13.97 38.92
C LYS A 318 18.59 -14.98 37.80
N GLY A 319 18.39 -14.52 36.56
CA GLY A 319 18.02 -15.35 35.40
C GLY A 319 16.57 -15.85 35.38
N TYR A 320 15.74 -15.46 36.34
CA TYR A 320 14.31 -15.80 36.39
C TYR A 320 13.45 -14.67 36.96
N LEU A 321 12.14 -14.74 36.70
CA LEU A 321 11.09 -14.02 37.44
C LEU A 321 10.09 -15.02 38.01
N ALA A 322 9.52 -14.73 39.18
CA ALA A 322 8.36 -15.43 39.72
C ALA A 322 7.06 -14.82 39.17
N ARG A 323 5.98 -15.60 39.10
CA ARG A 323 4.63 -15.09 38.75
C ARG A 323 4.23 -13.90 39.62
N ALA A 324 4.60 -13.93 40.91
CA ALA A 324 4.32 -12.86 41.87
C ALA A 324 4.96 -11.50 41.50
N ASP A 325 6.07 -11.49 40.76
CA ASP A 325 6.71 -10.24 40.29
C ASP A 325 5.84 -9.50 39.26
N LEU A 326 4.82 -10.18 38.70
CA LEU A 326 3.84 -9.65 37.74
C LEU A 326 2.46 -9.34 38.37
N ASP A 327 2.28 -9.48 39.69
CA ASP A 327 0.98 -9.29 40.37
C ASP A 327 0.65 -7.80 40.61
N LYS A 328 0.55 -7.04 39.51
CA LYS A 328 0.11 -5.63 39.49
C LYS A 328 -0.92 -5.38 38.38
N PRO A 329 -1.90 -4.47 38.53
CA PRO A 329 -2.89 -4.19 37.49
C PRO A 329 -2.29 -3.78 36.14
N GLY A 330 -2.86 -4.29 35.04
CA GLY A 330 -2.36 -4.03 33.68
C GLY A 330 -1.07 -4.81 33.39
N PHE A 331 -0.09 -4.16 32.76
CA PHE A 331 1.28 -4.71 32.63
C PHE A 331 2.19 -4.36 33.82
N GLY A 332 1.65 -3.77 34.89
CA GLY A 332 2.41 -3.48 36.11
C GLY A 332 3.48 -2.41 35.98
N LEU A 333 3.42 -1.59 34.92
CA LEU A 333 4.37 -0.52 34.61
C LEU A 333 3.84 0.86 35.00
N THR A 334 4.64 1.59 35.80
CA THR A 334 4.35 2.95 36.27
C THR A 334 5.34 3.93 35.65
N ILE A 335 4.83 4.95 34.95
CA ILE A 335 5.66 6.00 34.32
C ILE A 335 6.48 6.71 35.39
N ASN A 336 7.78 6.80 35.17
CA ASN A 336 8.67 7.64 35.97
C ASN A 336 8.25 9.12 35.87
N PRO A 337 7.83 9.78 36.98
CA PRO A 337 7.44 11.19 36.94
C PRO A 337 8.52 12.11 36.36
N ALA A 338 9.81 11.77 36.55
CA ALA A 338 10.95 12.54 36.04
C ALA A 338 11.08 12.49 34.50
N VAL A 339 10.48 11.53 33.80
CA VAL A 339 10.49 11.49 32.34
C VAL A 339 9.42 12.36 31.70
N ARG A 340 8.43 12.86 32.48
CA ARG A 340 7.32 13.64 31.93
C ARG A 340 7.76 14.91 31.21
N ALA A 341 8.89 15.51 31.60
CA ALA A 341 9.48 16.65 30.90
C ALA A 341 10.14 16.27 29.55
N ARG A 342 10.47 14.99 29.33
CA ARG A 342 11.04 14.45 28.07
C ARG A 342 9.97 13.92 27.10
N LEU A 343 8.72 13.82 27.55
CA LEU A 343 7.55 13.41 26.77
C LEU A 343 7.01 14.59 25.92
N ILE A 344 7.38 14.65 24.64
CA ILE A 344 6.99 15.69 23.69
C ILE A 344 5.59 15.40 23.10
N PRO A 345 4.58 16.28 23.26
CA PRO A 345 3.27 16.08 22.63
C PRO A 345 3.33 15.91 21.09
N ALA A 346 2.68 14.87 20.57
CA ALA A 346 2.55 14.60 19.14
C ALA A 346 1.79 15.69 18.37
N SER A 347 1.04 16.56 19.06
CA SER A 347 0.48 17.79 18.47
C SER A 347 1.53 18.65 17.77
N ASN A 348 2.78 18.60 18.24
CA ASN A 348 3.91 19.34 17.65
C ASN A 348 4.42 18.73 16.33
N LEU A 349 3.99 17.50 16.00
CA LEU A 349 4.22 16.83 14.72
C LEU A 349 3.02 16.97 13.78
N LEU A 350 1.81 17.10 14.32
CA LEU A 350 0.57 17.25 13.56
C LEU A 350 0.30 18.70 13.12
N ASN A 351 0.76 19.68 13.91
CA ASN A 351 0.88 21.07 13.49
C ASN A 351 2.35 21.35 13.14
N PRO A 352 2.79 21.18 11.89
CA PRO A 352 3.88 22.00 11.41
C PRO A 352 3.37 23.44 11.44
N SER A 353 3.78 24.23 12.44
CA SER A 353 3.58 25.68 12.36
C SER A 353 4.11 26.11 10.99
N PRO A 354 3.31 26.79 10.14
CA PRO A 354 3.88 27.51 9.03
C PRO A 354 4.88 28.46 9.67
N VAL A 355 6.17 28.27 9.36
CA VAL A 355 7.13 29.34 9.63
C VAL A 355 6.58 30.51 8.85
N ALA A 356 6.11 31.53 9.57
CA ALA A 356 5.73 32.77 8.94
C ALA A 356 6.93 33.21 8.13
N MET A 357 6.80 33.19 6.80
CA MET A 357 7.74 33.90 5.94
C MET A 357 7.88 35.29 6.55
N PRO A 358 9.07 35.73 6.98
CA PRO A 358 9.20 37.06 7.55
C PRO A 358 8.64 38.03 6.52
N ALA A 359 7.69 38.87 6.95
CA ALA A 359 7.17 39.90 6.09
C ALA A 359 8.37 40.70 5.56
N PRO A 360 8.41 41.06 4.27
CA PRO A 360 9.51 41.86 3.76
C PRO A 360 9.55 43.16 4.57
N GLU A 361 10.64 43.37 5.30
CA GLU A 361 10.87 44.63 5.99
C GLU A 361 10.92 45.73 4.93
N VAL A 362 9.88 46.55 4.89
CA VAL A 362 9.90 47.83 4.17
C VAL A 362 10.73 48.79 5.01
N GLY A 363 12.04 48.57 4.98
CA GLY A 363 13.04 49.46 5.55
C GLY A 363 13.38 50.57 4.56
N ASP A 364 12.88 51.78 4.81
CA ASP A 364 13.33 52.99 4.13
C ASP A 364 14.84 53.18 4.36
N GLY A 365 15.69 52.85 3.36
CA GLY A 365 17.13 52.87 3.65
C GLY A 365 18.14 52.53 2.55
N VAL A 366 17.79 52.42 1.27
CA VAL A 366 18.81 52.22 0.19
C VAL A 366 18.68 53.25 -0.93
N ALA A 367 18.77 54.52 -0.54
CA ALA A 367 19.04 55.64 -1.44
C ALA A 367 20.29 56.42 -1.00
N ARG A 368 21.37 55.69 -0.64
CA ARG A 368 22.74 56.21 -0.42
C ARG A 368 23.73 55.05 -0.29
N GLU A 369 24.54 54.86 -1.32
CA GLU A 369 26.02 54.72 -1.28
C GLU A 369 26.55 54.06 -2.56
N ILE A 370 26.42 54.79 -3.67
CA ILE A 370 27.42 54.72 -4.73
C ILE A 370 28.65 55.47 -4.18
N GLY A 371 29.56 54.77 -3.50
CA GLY A 371 30.69 55.42 -2.85
C GLY A 371 31.73 54.49 -2.23
N TYR A 372 32.99 54.72 -2.58
CA TYR A 372 34.19 54.39 -1.80
C TYR A 372 34.55 52.91 -1.52
N VAL A 373 35.20 52.32 -2.52
CA VAL A 373 36.40 51.50 -2.25
C VAL A 373 37.49 52.39 -1.62
N LYS A 374 37.87 52.14 -0.35
CA LYS A 374 39.20 52.49 0.19
C LYS A 374 39.56 51.83 1.53
N HIS A 375 40.64 51.04 1.50
CA HIS A 375 41.53 50.65 2.61
C HIS A 375 40.97 49.98 3.89
N VAL A 376 41.17 48.67 3.97
CA VAL A 376 41.51 47.99 5.24
C VAL A 376 43.04 47.81 5.31
N LYS A 377 43.66 48.22 6.43
CA LYS A 377 45.09 48.00 6.71
C LYS A 377 45.30 46.63 7.38
N MET A 378 46.05 45.75 6.71
CA MET A 378 46.71 44.62 7.38
C MET A 378 48.02 45.10 8.05
N LYS A 379 48.27 44.71 9.30
CA LYS A 379 49.55 44.89 10.01
C LYS A 379 50.25 43.54 10.16
N GLY A 380 51.55 43.48 9.84
CA GLY A 380 52.43 42.34 10.11
C GLY A 380 53.22 41.88 8.88
N ALA A 381 54.56 41.85 9.00
CA ALA A 381 55.62 41.29 8.13
C ALA A 381 55.27 40.64 6.77
N GLY A 382 56.06 40.76 5.70
CA GLY A 382 57.41 41.33 5.54
C GLY A 382 57.77 41.41 4.03
N ASN A 383 58.93 41.96 3.70
CA ASN A 383 59.18 42.49 2.35
C ASN A 383 59.72 41.46 1.31
N ARG A 384 58.80 40.75 0.63
CA ARG A 384 58.95 40.22 -0.74
C ARG A 384 57.59 39.77 -1.30
N ASP A 385 57.47 39.70 -2.64
CA ASP A 385 56.32 39.16 -3.41
C ASP A 385 54.97 39.89 -3.45
N LYS A 386 55.00 41.23 -3.52
CA LYS A 386 53.89 42.01 -4.13
C LYS A 386 53.86 41.98 -5.69
N ARG A 387 54.29 40.88 -6.32
CA ARG A 387 54.26 40.70 -7.79
C ARG A 387 53.41 39.52 -8.32
N LEU A 388 52.84 38.67 -7.45
CA LEU A 388 51.97 37.57 -7.91
C LEU A 388 50.45 37.86 -7.85
N VAL A 389 49.99 38.75 -6.97
CA VAL A 389 48.54 38.92 -6.72
C VAL A 389 47.84 39.78 -7.80
N GLY A 390 48.56 40.69 -8.47
CA GLY A 390 47.99 41.55 -9.52
C GLY A 390 47.67 40.87 -10.86
N MET A 391 47.87 39.55 -10.98
CA MET A 391 47.65 38.79 -12.22
C MET A 391 46.50 37.78 -12.15
N MET A 392 45.83 37.61 -10.99
CA MET A 392 44.75 36.62 -10.80
C MET A 392 43.32 37.21 -10.71
N GLU A 393 43.14 38.53 -10.78
CA GLU A 393 41.82 39.20 -10.69
C GLU A 393 41.24 39.67 -12.04
N ARG A 394 41.72 39.12 -13.17
CA ARG A 394 41.14 39.39 -14.51
C ARG A 394 40.89 38.13 -15.35
N ASN A 395 40.74 36.95 -14.72
CA ASN A 395 40.53 35.70 -15.48
C ASN A 395 39.60 34.66 -14.81
N THR A 396 38.74 35.12 -13.88
CA THR A 396 37.93 34.23 -13.02
C THR A 396 36.41 34.41 -13.18
N GLU A 397 35.92 35.38 -13.95
CA GLU A 397 34.49 35.50 -14.28
C GLU A 397 34.09 34.80 -15.60
N SER A 398 35.02 34.60 -16.55
CA SER A 398 34.73 33.87 -17.80
C SER A 398 34.83 32.34 -17.65
N ARG A 399 35.56 31.85 -16.64
CA ARG A 399 35.81 30.40 -16.45
C ARG A 399 34.78 29.67 -15.58
N LEU A 400 33.95 30.37 -14.81
CA LEU A 400 32.90 29.76 -13.98
C LEU A 400 31.57 29.52 -14.72
N LYS A 401 31.28 30.26 -15.81
CA LYS A 401 30.10 30.00 -16.66
C LYS A 401 30.26 28.76 -17.56
N GLY A 402 31.48 28.36 -17.93
CA GLY A 402 31.72 27.18 -18.76
C GLY A 402 31.75 25.83 -18.00
N LEU A 403 32.00 25.84 -16.69
CA LEU A 403 32.12 24.60 -15.91
C LEU A 403 30.76 23.99 -15.52
N LEU A 404 29.71 24.82 -15.36
CA LEU A 404 28.38 24.35 -14.97
C LEU A 404 27.62 23.61 -16.09
N GLU A 405 27.97 23.84 -17.36
CA GLU A 405 27.36 23.11 -18.50
C GLU A 405 28.04 21.77 -18.80
N SER A 406 29.21 21.49 -18.21
CA SER A 406 30.00 20.28 -18.49
C SER A 406 29.75 19.11 -17.53
N LEU A 407 29.32 19.37 -16.28
CA LEU A 407 29.13 18.30 -15.28
C LEU A 407 27.80 17.54 -15.44
N THR A 408 26.77 18.15 -16.06
CA THR A 408 25.45 17.52 -16.27
C THR A 408 25.39 16.56 -17.46
N ARG A 409 26.47 16.42 -18.26
CA ARG A 409 26.56 15.46 -19.38
C ARG A 409 27.38 14.19 -19.10
N ILE A 410 28.11 14.12 -17.98
CA ILE A 410 29.07 13.03 -17.73
C ILE A 410 28.44 11.77 -17.12
N ASN A 411 27.39 11.89 -16.31
CA ASN A 411 26.76 10.73 -15.63
C ASN A 411 25.75 9.92 -16.48
N LEU A 412 25.55 10.23 -17.77
CA LEU A 412 24.70 9.41 -18.65
C LEU A 412 25.48 8.48 -19.61
N LEU A 413 26.77 8.73 -19.88
CA LEU A 413 27.55 7.87 -20.79
C LEU A 413 28.19 6.66 -20.08
N ALA A 414 28.39 6.71 -18.77
CA ALA A 414 29.02 5.63 -18.00
C ALA A 414 28.15 4.37 -17.85
N TRP A 415 26.85 4.42 -18.18
CA TRP A 415 25.91 3.31 -18.02
C TRP A 415 25.57 2.57 -19.33
N MET A 416 26.07 3.05 -20.49
CA MET A 416 25.78 2.42 -21.80
C MET A 416 26.96 1.65 -22.43
N LEU A 417 28.15 1.63 -21.81
CA LEU A 417 29.37 1.07 -22.44
C LEU A 417 30.20 0.10 -21.55
N SER A 418 29.55 -0.66 -20.67
CA SER A 418 30.18 -1.81 -20.00
C SER A 418 29.41 -3.11 -20.26
N GLY A 419 29.21 -3.43 -21.54
CA GLY A 419 28.56 -4.65 -22.02
C GLY A 419 29.39 -5.38 -23.07
N LYS A 420 30.00 -6.49 -22.64
CA LYS A 420 30.67 -7.55 -23.43
C LYS A 420 32.13 -7.30 -23.86
N THR A 421 32.97 -8.17 -23.31
CA THR A 421 34.30 -8.57 -23.82
C THR A 421 34.23 -9.07 -25.26
N SER A 422 35.13 -8.56 -26.11
CA SER A 422 35.41 -9.14 -27.43
C SER A 422 36.26 -10.39 -27.33
N LEU A 423 35.98 -11.37 -28.20
CA LEU A 423 36.98 -12.33 -28.67
C LEU A 423 37.11 -12.13 -30.17
N CYS A 424 38.30 -11.73 -30.64
CA CYS A 424 38.60 -11.64 -32.06
C CYS A 424 40.01 -12.19 -32.29
N VAL A 425 40.09 -13.28 -33.06
CA VAL A 425 41.34 -13.88 -33.55
C VAL A 425 41.44 -13.61 -35.05
N GLN A 426 42.67 -13.54 -35.55
CA GLN A 426 43.05 -12.86 -36.78
C GLN A 426 42.46 -13.43 -38.08
N VAL A 427 42.36 -12.53 -39.07
CA VAL A 427 42.12 -12.85 -40.48
C VAL A 427 43.39 -13.42 -41.12
N GLN A 428 43.27 -14.54 -41.83
CA GLN A 428 44.17 -14.92 -42.93
C GLN A 428 43.49 -15.93 -43.88
N GLY A 429 43.82 -15.86 -45.18
CA GLY A 429 43.75 -17.03 -46.07
C GLY A 429 42.53 -17.17 -46.99
N ALA A 430 42.68 -16.66 -48.21
CA ALA A 430 41.84 -16.87 -49.41
C ALA A 430 41.33 -18.32 -49.66
N ALA A 431 40.16 -18.45 -50.32
CA ALA A 431 40.06 -18.76 -51.77
C ALA A 431 38.70 -19.36 -52.24
N ARG A 432 38.14 -18.79 -53.34
CA ARG A 432 37.26 -19.45 -54.36
C ARG A 432 35.89 -19.99 -53.88
N ARG A 433 34.83 -20.14 -54.71
CA ARG A 433 34.53 -19.77 -56.11
C ARG A 433 33.01 -19.64 -56.32
N GLU A 434 32.58 -19.22 -57.52
CA GLU A 434 31.17 -18.95 -57.86
C GLU A 434 30.25 -20.19 -58.05
N ALA A 435 28.95 -19.89 -57.97
CA ALA A 435 27.77 -20.45 -58.66
C ALA A 435 27.84 -21.77 -59.48
N HIS A 436 26.77 -22.57 -59.40
CA HIS A 436 25.89 -22.82 -60.56
C HIS A 436 24.51 -23.40 -60.18
N HIS A 437 23.63 -23.46 -61.17
CA HIS A 437 22.17 -23.73 -61.11
C HIS A 437 21.80 -25.22 -61.28
N ASP A 438 20.50 -25.51 -61.04
CA ASP A 438 19.66 -26.53 -61.68
C ASP A 438 19.73 -28.05 -61.36
N SER A 439 18.73 -28.48 -60.58
CA SER A 439 17.58 -29.29 -61.08
C SER A 439 17.38 -30.76 -60.63
N LEU A 440 16.10 -31.03 -60.33
CA LEU A 440 15.30 -32.25 -60.58
C LEU A 440 15.45 -33.54 -59.74
N ARG A 441 14.31 -33.83 -59.08
CA ARG A 441 13.57 -35.12 -58.96
C ARG A 441 13.79 -36.05 -57.75
N SER A 442 12.71 -36.09 -56.95
CA SER A 442 12.02 -37.27 -56.39
C SER A 442 12.78 -38.21 -55.43
N ARG A 443 12.28 -38.25 -54.18
CA ARG A 443 11.93 -39.51 -53.48
C ARG A 443 10.95 -39.23 -52.32
N THR A 444 9.70 -39.62 -52.53
CA THR A 444 8.66 -39.78 -51.48
C THR A 444 8.77 -41.20 -50.87
N ILE A 445 7.94 -41.53 -49.86
CA ILE A 445 7.80 -42.86 -49.19
C ILE A 445 8.89 -43.08 -48.11
N ARG A 446 8.64 -43.39 -46.82
CA ARG A 446 7.44 -43.83 -46.04
C ARG A 446 7.64 -43.53 -44.53
N PRO A 447 6.56 -43.34 -43.75
CA PRO A 447 6.47 -43.87 -42.39
C PRO A 447 5.64 -45.17 -42.37
N LEU A 448 5.96 -46.10 -41.47
CA LEU A 448 5.29 -47.41 -41.26
C LEU A 448 5.19 -47.70 -39.73
N PRO A 449 4.25 -48.54 -39.27
CA PRO A 449 3.17 -47.99 -38.43
C PRO A 449 2.75 -48.80 -37.17
N PHE A 450 1.70 -48.30 -36.51
CA PHE A 450 0.78 -48.95 -35.53
C PHE A 450 1.27 -49.17 -34.07
N PRO A 451 0.34 -49.32 -33.08
CA PRO A 451 -1.07 -48.88 -33.05
C PRO A 451 -1.45 -48.06 -31.78
N LEU A 452 -2.50 -47.24 -31.88
CA LEU A 452 -3.24 -46.67 -30.74
C LEU A 452 -4.58 -47.40 -30.56
N PRO A 453 -4.96 -47.85 -29.35
CA PRO A 453 -6.32 -48.36 -29.08
C PRO A 453 -7.36 -47.24 -28.89
N SER A 454 -8.61 -47.59 -29.15
CA SER A 454 -9.79 -46.73 -29.17
C SER A 454 -10.22 -46.18 -27.79
N THR A 455 -10.81 -44.98 -27.82
CA THR A 455 -11.58 -44.39 -26.72
C THR A 455 -12.99 -45.01 -26.61
N PRO A 456 -13.43 -45.49 -25.44
CA PRO A 456 -14.83 -45.80 -25.17
C PRO A 456 -15.60 -44.56 -24.68
N ALA A 457 -16.90 -44.49 -24.99
CA ALA A 457 -17.78 -43.39 -24.57
C ALA A 457 -18.15 -43.44 -23.08
N HIS A 458 -18.53 -42.28 -22.52
CA HIS A 458 -19.06 -42.14 -21.16
C HIS A 458 -20.34 -42.98 -20.92
N PRO A 459 -20.41 -43.77 -19.83
CA PRO A 459 -21.67 -44.22 -19.25
C PRO A 459 -22.12 -43.31 -18.10
N ARG A 460 -23.40 -42.94 -18.08
CA ARG A 460 -24.08 -42.37 -16.90
C ARG A 460 -24.45 -43.48 -15.91
N PHE A 461 -24.17 -43.30 -14.62
CA PHE A 461 -24.80 -44.02 -13.51
C PHE A 461 -25.31 -42.94 -12.52
N LYS A 462 -26.61 -42.74 -12.25
CA LYS A 462 -27.69 -43.60 -11.73
C LYS A 462 -27.42 -44.20 -10.33
N ARG A 463 -28.22 -43.72 -9.36
CA ARG A 463 -28.42 -44.26 -8.01
C ARG A 463 -29.09 -45.63 -8.02
N THR A 464 -28.66 -46.51 -7.11
CA THR A 464 -29.38 -47.49 -6.24
C THR A 464 -28.27 -48.21 -5.43
N ASP A 465 -28.26 -48.26 -4.09
CA ASP A 465 -29.06 -49.14 -3.19
C ASP A 465 -28.82 -50.64 -3.50
N CYS A 466 -28.50 -51.58 -2.59
CA CYS A 466 -28.67 -51.81 -1.13
C CYS A 466 -27.58 -52.84 -0.65
N ALA A 467 -27.38 -53.30 0.61
CA ALA A 467 -27.75 -52.94 2.00
C ALA A 467 -27.02 -53.91 3.00
N TRP A 468 -27.47 -53.95 4.28
CA TRP A 468 -27.25 -54.93 5.38
C TRP A 468 -26.09 -54.64 6.37
N ILE A 469 -26.23 -54.79 7.70
CA ILE A 469 -27.23 -55.48 8.56
C ILE A 469 -27.80 -54.55 9.67
N ARG A 470 -29.05 -54.80 10.09
CA ARG A 470 -29.77 -54.11 11.19
C ARG A 470 -29.37 -54.60 12.59
N LYS A 471 -29.60 -53.77 13.61
CA LYS A 471 -30.31 -54.20 14.84
C LYS A 471 -31.40 -53.17 15.18
N GLU A 472 -32.52 -53.66 15.68
CA GLU A 472 -33.79 -52.93 15.80
C GLU A 472 -34.18 -52.68 17.25
N SER A 473 -34.90 -51.57 17.50
CA SER A 473 -36.05 -51.46 18.42
C SER A 473 -36.50 -49.98 18.48
N THR A 474 -37.32 -49.49 17.54
CA THR A 474 -38.80 -49.46 17.61
C THR A 474 -39.39 -48.77 18.85
N ALA A 475 -39.68 -47.48 18.73
CA ALA A 475 -40.77 -46.81 19.45
C ALA A 475 -41.41 -45.77 18.51
N VAL A 476 -42.74 -45.65 18.56
CA VAL A 476 -43.55 -44.84 17.63
C VAL A 476 -43.55 -43.37 18.03
N CYS A 477 -43.52 -42.47 17.04
CA CYS A 477 -43.71 -41.04 17.25
C CYS A 477 -45.15 -40.63 16.85
N PRO A 478 -46.03 -40.25 17.78
CA PRO A 478 -47.28 -39.58 17.47
C PRO A 478 -47.06 -38.06 17.33
N ALA A 479 -47.88 -37.42 16.50
CA ALA A 479 -47.89 -35.97 16.36
C ALA A 479 -48.79 -35.28 17.41
N GLN A 480 -48.66 -33.94 17.45
CA GLN A 480 -49.56 -32.93 18.04
C GLN A 480 -49.26 -32.39 19.45
N GLU A 481 -49.62 -31.11 19.57
CA GLU A 481 -49.85 -30.28 20.76
C GLU A 481 -48.66 -29.81 21.63
N ALA A 482 -48.35 -28.53 21.49
CA ALA A 482 -47.84 -27.68 22.56
C ALA A 482 -48.70 -26.41 22.62
N ALA A 483 -49.51 -26.29 23.68
CA ALA A 483 -50.41 -25.15 23.91
C ALA A 483 -49.70 -24.01 24.66
N ALA A 484 -50.26 -22.80 24.57
CA ALA A 484 -49.86 -21.63 25.35
C ALA A 484 -50.99 -21.17 26.28
N ILE A 485 -50.66 -20.80 27.52
CA ILE A 485 -51.49 -20.08 28.51
C ILE A 485 -50.49 -19.18 29.28
N GLU A 486 -50.48 -17.84 29.25
CA GLU A 486 -51.48 -16.76 29.42
C GLU A 486 -51.66 -16.27 30.88
N THR A 487 -51.36 -14.98 31.12
CA THR A 487 -52.11 -14.03 31.98
C THR A 487 -51.72 -12.59 31.57
N ARG A 488 -52.57 -11.79 30.91
CA ARG A 488 -53.63 -10.87 31.45
C ARG A 488 -53.08 -9.63 32.18
N GLY A 489 -53.55 -8.39 31.99
CA GLY A 489 -54.58 -7.78 31.10
C GLY A 489 -54.30 -6.24 31.02
N THR A 490 -55.12 -5.35 30.45
CA THR A 490 -56.57 -5.35 30.15
C THR A 490 -56.96 -4.29 29.09
N ALA A 491 -58.10 -4.53 28.42
CA ALA A 491 -59.03 -3.55 27.81
C ALA A 491 -58.60 -2.73 26.56
N ASN A 492 -59.29 -3.05 25.45
CA ASN A 492 -59.55 -2.18 24.29
C ASN A 492 -61.00 -1.67 24.40
N PRO A 493 -61.45 -0.67 23.61
CA PRO A 493 -62.50 -1.05 22.66
C PRO A 493 -62.51 -0.34 21.28
N THR A 494 -62.84 -1.17 20.29
CA THR A 494 -63.69 -0.88 19.10
C THR A 494 -63.17 0.00 17.95
N ALA A 495 -63.46 -0.50 16.75
CA ALA A 495 -63.16 0.10 15.45
C ALA A 495 -64.28 1.02 14.97
N ASP A 496 -63.97 1.85 13.96
CA ASP A 496 -64.87 2.01 12.82
C ASP A 496 -64.08 2.18 11.51
N ARG A 497 -64.70 1.78 10.38
CA ARG A 497 -64.18 1.86 9.01
C ARG A 497 -65.15 2.68 8.17
N GLN A 498 -64.81 3.91 7.80
CA GLN A 498 -65.55 4.61 6.73
C GLN A 498 -64.71 5.60 5.90
N ASN A 499 -64.23 5.08 4.76
CA ASN A 499 -64.29 5.67 3.42
C ASN A 499 -64.48 7.20 3.27
N SER A 500 -63.44 7.91 2.82
CA SER A 500 -63.63 9.14 2.01
C SER A 500 -62.53 9.31 0.95
N ARG A 501 -62.91 9.90 -0.20
CA ARG A 501 -62.16 9.84 -1.46
C ARG A 501 -61.10 10.96 -1.58
N GLY A 502 -59.94 10.57 -2.11
CA GLY A 502 -59.09 11.32 -3.03
C GLY A 502 -58.94 12.85 -2.91
N ARG A 503 -57.71 13.27 -2.59
CA ARG A 503 -57.04 14.41 -3.25
C ARG A 503 -55.53 14.14 -3.31
N GLY A 504 -54.92 14.42 -4.46
CA GLY A 504 -53.48 14.23 -4.65
C GLY A 504 -52.68 15.28 -3.87
N GLY A 505 -51.59 14.83 -3.24
CA GLY A 505 -50.53 15.67 -2.69
C GLY A 505 -49.20 15.10 -3.15
N GLY A 506 -48.49 15.85 -4.00
CA GLY A 506 -47.23 15.39 -4.58
C GLY A 506 -46.17 15.15 -3.50
N ARG A 507 -45.29 14.16 -3.71
CA ARG A 507 -44.05 14.06 -2.94
C ARG A 507 -43.27 15.35 -3.18
N GLY A 508 -43.13 16.16 -2.13
CA GLY A 508 -42.33 17.37 -2.16
C GLY A 508 -40.90 17.02 -2.54
N MET A 509 -40.50 17.37 -3.77
CA MET A 509 -39.14 17.32 -4.22
C MET A 509 -38.38 18.41 -3.46
N THR A 510 -37.70 18.02 -2.37
CA THR A 510 -36.94 18.97 -1.54
C THR A 510 -35.98 19.74 -2.42
N THR A 511 -36.13 21.06 -2.45
CA THR A 511 -35.38 21.97 -3.31
C THR A 511 -33.89 21.78 -3.13
N MET A 512 -33.21 21.30 -4.17
CA MET A 512 -31.74 21.32 -4.19
C MET A 512 -31.27 22.77 -4.14
N THR A 513 -30.45 23.09 -3.15
CA THR A 513 -29.60 24.28 -3.16
C THR A 513 -28.91 24.39 -4.53
N PRO A 514 -28.85 25.57 -5.17
CA PRO A 514 -28.22 25.70 -6.48
C PRO A 514 -26.79 25.15 -6.41
N PRO A 515 -26.42 24.17 -7.25
CA PRO A 515 -25.15 23.48 -7.12
C PRO A 515 -23.99 24.45 -7.32
N ALA A 516 -23.02 24.39 -6.41
CA ALA A 516 -21.78 25.17 -6.50
C ALA A 516 -21.16 24.99 -7.89
N ARG A 517 -20.71 26.09 -8.51
CA ARG A 517 -20.14 26.09 -9.87
C ARG A 517 -18.67 25.65 -9.83
N LEU A 518 -18.45 24.36 -9.59
CA LEU A 518 -17.16 23.78 -9.20
C LEU A 518 -16.05 23.91 -10.27
N LEU A 519 -16.41 24.26 -11.50
CA LEU A 519 -15.49 24.42 -12.63
C LEU A 519 -15.57 25.81 -13.27
N ALA A 520 -16.14 26.80 -12.56
CA ALA A 520 -16.29 28.17 -13.06
C ALA A 520 -14.95 28.76 -13.53
N GLY A 521 -14.94 29.28 -14.77
CA GLY A 521 -13.76 29.92 -15.36
C GLY A 521 -12.68 28.96 -15.87
N LYS A 522 -12.77 27.65 -15.61
CA LYS A 522 -11.86 26.65 -16.17
C LYS A 522 -12.12 26.42 -17.66
N THR A 523 -11.10 25.98 -18.38
CA THR A 523 -11.23 25.53 -19.78
C THR A 523 -10.86 24.06 -19.96
N ALA A 524 -11.71 23.30 -20.64
CA ALA A 524 -11.64 21.86 -20.81
C ALA A 524 -11.59 21.43 -22.28
N ILE A 525 -10.82 20.38 -22.59
CA ILE A 525 -10.97 19.60 -23.83
C ILE A 525 -11.57 18.23 -23.55
N ILE A 526 -12.42 17.73 -24.45
CA ILE A 526 -13.02 16.39 -24.36
C ILE A 526 -12.98 15.71 -25.74
N THR A 527 -12.33 14.56 -25.86
CA THR A 527 -12.29 13.80 -27.12
C THR A 527 -13.49 12.87 -27.26
N GLY A 528 -14.09 12.81 -28.46
CA GLY A 528 -15.35 12.08 -28.67
C GLY A 528 -16.53 12.69 -27.89
N GLY A 529 -16.58 14.02 -27.78
CA GLY A 529 -17.53 14.73 -26.90
C GLY A 529 -18.96 14.89 -27.41
N THR A 530 -19.29 14.41 -28.61
CA THR A 530 -20.60 14.62 -29.26
C THR A 530 -21.66 13.58 -28.91
N THR A 531 -21.26 12.43 -28.35
CA THR A 531 -22.17 11.33 -27.98
C THR A 531 -21.75 10.66 -26.66
N GLY A 532 -22.64 9.82 -26.10
CA GLY A 532 -22.34 8.97 -24.94
C GLY A 532 -21.75 9.68 -23.73
N ILE A 533 -20.75 9.05 -23.10
CA ILE A 533 -20.06 9.54 -21.89
C ILE A 533 -19.44 10.94 -22.13
N GLY A 534 -18.78 11.15 -23.27
CA GLY A 534 -18.17 12.43 -23.61
C GLY A 534 -19.18 13.58 -23.67
N ARG A 535 -20.38 13.33 -24.22
CA ARG A 535 -21.48 14.31 -24.24
C ARG A 535 -22.03 14.62 -22.85
N ALA A 536 -22.19 13.61 -22.00
CA ALA A 536 -22.67 13.82 -20.64
C ALA A 536 -21.69 14.64 -19.80
N ILE A 537 -20.38 14.35 -19.88
CA ILE A 537 -19.32 15.13 -19.23
C ILE A 537 -19.30 16.56 -19.78
N CYS A 538 -19.42 16.75 -21.11
CA CYS A 538 -19.46 18.07 -21.73
C CYS A 538 -20.61 18.95 -21.19
N LEU A 539 -21.85 18.43 -21.21
CA LEU A 539 -23.02 19.17 -20.76
C LEU A 539 -22.94 19.52 -19.27
N GLU A 540 -22.46 18.60 -18.43
CA GLU A 540 -22.25 18.86 -17.01
C GLU A 540 -21.12 19.87 -16.76
N PHE A 541 -20.00 19.81 -17.49
CA PHE A 541 -18.91 20.79 -17.37
C PHE A 541 -19.38 22.21 -17.73
N LEU A 542 -20.17 22.37 -18.80
CA LEU A 542 -20.80 23.63 -19.17
C LEU A 542 -21.74 24.14 -18.06
N ARG A 543 -22.53 23.24 -17.47
CA ARG A 543 -23.43 23.52 -16.33
C ARG A 543 -22.68 23.92 -15.06
N GLN A 544 -21.47 23.40 -14.86
CA GLN A 544 -20.55 23.71 -13.76
C GLN A 544 -19.70 24.97 -14.00
N GLY A 545 -19.84 25.62 -15.17
CA GLY A 545 -19.19 26.90 -15.50
C GLY A 545 -17.88 26.80 -16.28
N ALA A 546 -17.48 25.63 -16.77
CA ALA A 546 -16.27 25.46 -17.56
C ALA A 546 -16.51 25.73 -19.05
N ASN A 547 -15.61 26.45 -19.70
CA ASN A 547 -15.57 26.50 -21.17
C ASN A 547 -15.11 25.13 -21.69
N VAL A 548 -15.80 24.57 -22.69
CA VAL A 548 -15.50 23.23 -23.22
C VAL A 548 -15.26 23.29 -24.72
N VAL A 549 -14.18 22.66 -25.17
CA VAL A 549 -13.94 22.34 -26.59
C VAL A 549 -14.03 20.83 -26.80
N VAL A 550 -15.01 20.38 -27.58
CA VAL A 550 -15.18 18.96 -27.90
C VAL A 550 -14.51 18.59 -29.22
N ASN A 551 -13.80 17.46 -29.26
CA ASN A 551 -13.30 16.88 -30.49
C ASN A 551 -14.26 15.80 -31.04
N HIS A 552 -14.38 15.76 -32.37
CA HIS A 552 -15.16 14.80 -33.15
C HIS A 552 -14.53 14.58 -34.54
N LEU A 553 -14.92 13.52 -35.24
CA LEU A 553 -14.31 13.12 -36.51
C LEU A 553 -14.66 14.02 -37.72
N GLY A 554 -15.64 14.92 -37.60
CA GLY A 554 -16.06 15.80 -38.71
C GLY A 554 -16.75 15.10 -39.88
N LEU A 555 -17.26 13.86 -39.70
CA LEU A 555 -17.96 13.12 -40.74
C LEU A 555 -19.38 13.69 -40.95
N GLU A 556 -19.81 13.83 -42.20
CA GLU A 556 -21.13 14.41 -42.54
C GLU A 556 -22.30 13.65 -41.87
N GLN A 557 -22.21 12.32 -41.81
CA GLN A 557 -23.19 11.46 -41.14
C GLN A 557 -23.35 11.77 -39.63
N ASP A 558 -22.29 12.25 -38.98
CA ASP A 558 -22.26 12.56 -37.55
C ASP A 558 -22.61 14.04 -37.24
N ARG A 559 -22.80 14.88 -38.27
CA ARG A 559 -23.02 16.33 -38.14
C ARG A 559 -24.19 16.67 -37.22
N HIS A 560 -25.28 15.91 -37.32
CA HIS A 560 -26.46 16.04 -36.48
C HIS A 560 -26.20 15.82 -34.98
N HIS A 561 -25.11 15.14 -34.58
CA HIS A 561 -24.70 15.03 -33.18
C HIS A 561 -24.02 16.29 -32.65
N VAL A 562 -23.25 16.98 -33.51
CA VAL A 562 -22.66 18.28 -33.21
C VAL A 562 -23.77 19.32 -33.05
N GLU A 563 -24.67 19.40 -34.04
CA GLU A 563 -25.84 20.29 -34.03
C GLU A 563 -26.72 20.04 -32.78
N SER A 564 -26.99 18.78 -32.44
CA SER A 564 -27.74 18.39 -31.24
C SER A 564 -27.04 18.75 -29.93
N LEU A 565 -25.70 18.69 -29.86
CA LEU A 565 -24.93 19.11 -28.70
C LEU A 565 -24.96 20.64 -28.54
N VAL A 566 -24.78 21.38 -29.64
CA VAL A 566 -24.85 22.84 -29.66
C VAL A 566 -26.23 23.34 -29.24
N ALA A 567 -27.31 22.74 -29.77
CA ALA A 567 -28.67 23.04 -29.38
C ALA A 567 -28.94 22.75 -27.89
N ALA A 568 -28.44 21.63 -27.36
CA ALA A 568 -28.56 21.30 -25.94
C ALA A 568 -27.79 22.27 -25.03
N ALA A 569 -26.58 22.69 -25.43
CA ALA A 569 -25.80 23.69 -24.71
C ALA A 569 -26.48 25.07 -24.73
N ALA A 570 -27.04 25.49 -25.87
CA ALA A 570 -27.77 26.75 -26.01
C ALA A 570 -29.07 26.76 -25.18
N ALA A 571 -29.86 25.68 -25.23
CA ALA A 571 -31.07 25.54 -24.41
C ALA A 571 -30.74 25.56 -22.90
N ALA A 572 -29.66 24.87 -22.50
CA ALA A 572 -29.18 24.90 -21.12
C ALA A 572 -28.62 26.27 -20.70
N ALA A 573 -28.18 27.12 -21.63
CA ALA A 573 -27.76 28.49 -21.35
C ALA A 573 -28.96 29.46 -21.23
N ALA A 574 -30.02 29.24 -22.00
CA ALA A 574 -31.22 30.08 -21.99
C ALA A 574 -32.14 29.86 -20.77
N ALA A 575 -32.10 28.68 -20.16
CA ALA A 575 -33.02 28.27 -19.09
C ALA A 575 -32.61 28.72 -17.66
N GLU A 576 -31.80 29.78 -17.50
CA GLU A 576 -31.27 30.19 -16.19
C GLU A 576 -31.69 31.62 -15.79
N GLU A 577 -32.74 31.71 -14.96
CA GLU A 577 -33.05 32.93 -14.21
C GLU A 577 -32.05 33.08 -13.05
N GLY A 578 -31.07 33.98 -13.18
CA GLY A 578 -30.08 34.20 -12.11
C GLY A 578 -28.76 34.88 -12.50
N GLY A 579 -28.49 35.12 -13.78
CA GLY A 579 -27.42 36.05 -14.23
C GLY A 579 -25.97 35.59 -14.08
N GLY A 580 -25.70 34.35 -13.65
CA GLY A 580 -24.34 33.81 -13.59
C GLY A 580 -23.91 33.18 -14.92
N ALA A 581 -22.79 33.60 -15.51
CA ALA A 581 -22.32 33.03 -16.78
C ALA A 581 -22.04 31.51 -16.72
N ARG A 582 -22.75 30.73 -17.56
CA ARG A 582 -22.42 29.32 -17.85
C ARG A 582 -21.21 29.22 -18.77
N GLY A 583 -20.60 28.04 -18.82
CA GLY A 583 -19.46 27.77 -19.70
C GLY A 583 -19.82 27.88 -21.17
N ARG A 584 -18.87 28.32 -22.02
CA ARG A 584 -19.04 28.35 -23.48
C ARG A 584 -18.65 27.03 -24.13
N LEU A 585 -19.42 26.59 -25.13
CA LEU A 585 -19.07 25.44 -25.98
C LEU A 585 -18.37 25.90 -27.27
N ALA A 586 -17.34 25.17 -27.69
CA ALA A 586 -16.83 25.12 -29.05
C ALA A 586 -16.51 23.67 -29.44
N HIS A 587 -16.16 23.43 -30.71
CA HIS A 587 -15.78 22.11 -31.19
C HIS A 587 -14.66 22.16 -32.24
N GLU A 588 -13.81 21.14 -32.27
CA GLU A 588 -12.69 21.02 -33.21
C GLU A 588 -12.75 19.66 -33.93
N ALA A 589 -12.74 19.68 -35.26
CA ALA A 589 -12.82 18.47 -36.07
C ALA A 589 -11.43 17.84 -36.26
N GLY A 590 -11.34 16.52 -36.14
CA GLY A 590 -10.13 15.78 -36.45
C GLY A 590 -10.10 14.38 -35.84
N ASP A 591 -9.22 13.56 -36.38
CA ASP A 591 -9.02 12.18 -35.93
C ASP A 591 -7.94 12.12 -34.84
N VAL A 592 -8.28 11.58 -33.67
CA VAL A 592 -7.33 11.42 -32.56
C VAL A 592 -6.15 10.49 -32.90
N ARG A 593 -6.26 9.65 -33.94
CA ARG A 593 -5.16 8.81 -34.46
C ARG A 593 -4.03 9.63 -35.11
N ASP A 594 -4.28 10.90 -35.41
CA ASP A 594 -3.31 11.88 -35.91
C ASP A 594 -2.80 12.78 -34.75
N PRO A 595 -1.47 12.83 -34.49
CA PRO A 595 -0.88 13.72 -33.50
C PRO A 595 -1.14 15.23 -33.72
N GLU A 596 -1.35 15.68 -34.96
CA GLU A 596 -1.61 17.09 -35.23
C GLU A 596 -2.99 17.52 -34.71
N THR A 597 -3.99 16.65 -34.81
CA THR A 597 -5.33 16.87 -34.23
C THR A 597 -5.26 17.18 -32.74
N ALA A 598 -4.42 16.48 -31.97
CA ALA A 598 -4.21 16.77 -30.55
C ALA A 598 -3.63 18.17 -30.31
N THR A 599 -2.75 18.64 -31.20
CA THR A 599 -2.13 19.97 -31.12
C THR A 599 -3.13 21.07 -31.49
N ARG A 600 -3.94 20.89 -32.54
CA ARG A 600 -4.99 21.84 -32.94
C ARG A 600 -6.09 21.96 -31.88
N LEU A 601 -6.55 20.84 -31.30
CA LEU A 601 -7.53 20.83 -30.22
C LEU A 601 -7.07 21.62 -28.98
N VAL A 602 -5.80 21.48 -28.59
CA VAL A 602 -5.22 22.25 -27.48
C VAL A 602 -5.11 23.74 -27.82
N ALA A 603 -4.72 24.09 -29.05
CA ALA A 603 -4.67 25.48 -29.50
C ALA A 603 -6.07 26.14 -29.50
N ALA A 604 -7.08 25.45 -30.04
CA ALA A 604 -8.47 25.90 -30.06
C ALA A 604 -9.01 26.12 -28.64
N ALA A 605 -8.65 25.27 -27.67
CA ALA A 605 -9.05 25.46 -26.27
C ALA A 605 -8.34 26.63 -25.58
N VAL A 606 -7.04 26.80 -25.81
CA VAL A 606 -6.28 27.97 -25.34
C VAL A 606 -6.89 29.27 -25.88
N GLU A 607 -7.36 29.27 -27.13
CA GLU A 607 -8.06 30.42 -27.72
C GLU A 607 -9.47 30.63 -27.15
N HIS A 608 -10.27 29.56 -27.06
CA HIS A 608 -11.62 29.58 -26.49
C HIS A 608 -11.67 29.99 -25.01
N SER A 609 -10.58 29.80 -24.27
CA SER A 609 -10.41 30.32 -22.89
C SER A 609 -10.42 31.86 -22.81
N GLY A 610 -10.23 32.55 -23.94
CA GLY A 610 -10.24 34.01 -24.02
C GLY A 610 -9.02 34.62 -23.30
N PRO A 611 -9.20 35.64 -22.44
CA PRO A 611 -8.09 36.32 -21.75
C PRO A 611 -7.20 35.40 -20.90
N ALA A 612 -7.73 34.26 -20.43
CA ALA A 612 -6.98 33.33 -19.58
C ALA A 612 -5.87 32.56 -20.34
N ARG A 613 -5.98 32.44 -21.68
CA ARG A 613 -5.03 31.78 -22.59
C ARG A 613 -4.43 30.46 -22.04
N ARG A 614 -5.27 29.61 -21.46
CA ARG A 614 -4.85 28.38 -20.73
C ARG A 614 -5.79 27.21 -20.95
N LEU A 615 -5.27 26.01 -20.66
CA LEU A 615 -6.03 24.76 -20.60
C LEU A 615 -5.96 24.21 -19.16
N ASP A 616 -7.11 23.91 -18.56
CA ASP A 616 -7.21 23.45 -17.17
C ASP A 616 -7.55 21.97 -17.05
N ILE A 617 -8.36 21.45 -17.99
CA ILE A 617 -8.89 20.09 -17.92
C ILE A 617 -8.72 19.38 -19.27
N CYS A 618 -8.27 18.13 -19.27
CA CYS A 618 -8.19 17.29 -20.47
C CYS A 618 -8.89 15.95 -20.20
N VAL A 619 -10.01 15.69 -20.88
CA VAL A 619 -10.73 14.41 -20.82
C VAL A 619 -10.45 13.60 -22.08
N SER A 620 -9.54 12.63 -21.96
CA SER A 620 -9.25 11.66 -23.01
C SER A 620 -10.30 10.55 -23.00
N ASN A 621 -11.41 10.78 -23.71
CA ASN A 621 -12.59 9.92 -23.72
C ASN A 621 -12.77 9.09 -25.01
N ALA A 622 -12.25 9.55 -26.15
CA ALA A 622 -12.42 8.87 -27.43
C ALA A 622 -11.96 7.40 -27.37
N GLY A 623 -12.79 6.51 -27.91
CA GLY A 623 -12.47 5.09 -28.01
C GLY A 623 -13.57 4.27 -28.69
N VAL A 624 -13.19 3.12 -29.22
CA VAL A 624 -14.05 2.17 -29.93
C VAL A 624 -13.94 0.77 -29.32
N CYS A 625 -14.99 -0.02 -29.46
CA CYS A 625 -15.04 -1.43 -29.07
C CYS A 625 -16.02 -2.17 -30.01
N THR A 626 -15.58 -3.24 -30.65
CA THR A 626 -16.44 -4.07 -31.52
C THR A 626 -16.34 -5.51 -31.05
N PHE A 627 -17.41 -6.10 -30.54
CA PHE A 627 -17.35 -7.46 -29.96
C PHE A 627 -16.98 -8.52 -31.01
N ALA A 628 -15.76 -9.06 -30.92
CA ALA A 628 -15.19 -10.03 -31.85
C ALA A 628 -14.73 -11.28 -31.10
N ASP A 629 -14.95 -12.46 -31.68
CA ASP A 629 -14.34 -13.70 -31.19
C ASP A 629 -12.82 -13.66 -31.36
N PHE A 630 -12.08 -14.26 -30.43
CA PHE A 630 -10.62 -14.20 -30.41
C PHE A 630 -9.96 -14.96 -31.58
N LEU A 631 -10.50 -16.11 -31.97
CA LEU A 631 -9.89 -16.97 -33.00
C LEU A 631 -10.10 -16.44 -34.42
N THR A 632 -11.14 -15.61 -34.62
CA THR A 632 -11.49 -15.03 -35.93
C THR A 632 -11.25 -13.52 -35.99
N LEU A 633 -10.51 -12.94 -35.03
CA LEU A 633 -10.34 -11.50 -34.90
C LEU A 633 -9.53 -10.91 -36.07
N PRO A 634 -10.07 -9.97 -36.88
CA PRO A 634 -9.32 -9.35 -37.97
C PRO A 634 -8.19 -8.46 -37.46
N ALA A 635 -6.99 -8.59 -38.04
CA ALA A 635 -5.81 -7.82 -37.64
C ALA A 635 -6.03 -6.30 -37.73
N ASP A 636 -6.82 -5.83 -38.70
CA ASP A 636 -7.13 -4.41 -38.86
C ASP A 636 -8.12 -3.87 -37.80
N LEU A 637 -8.95 -4.74 -37.20
CA LEU A 637 -9.76 -4.36 -36.04
C LEU A 637 -8.88 -4.13 -34.80
N LEU A 638 -7.89 -5.00 -34.56
CA LEU A 638 -6.89 -4.81 -33.51
C LEU A 638 -6.12 -3.50 -33.73
N ARG A 639 -5.56 -3.29 -34.94
CA ARG A 639 -4.83 -2.07 -35.30
C ARG A 639 -5.67 -0.81 -35.08
N THR A 640 -6.90 -0.80 -35.60
CA THR A 640 -7.81 0.35 -35.46
C THR A 640 -8.12 0.64 -33.99
N THR A 641 -8.36 -0.40 -33.19
CA THR A 641 -8.67 -0.23 -31.76
C THR A 641 -7.47 0.28 -30.96
N VAL A 642 -6.26 -0.24 -31.21
CA VAL A 642 -5.03 0.27 -30.57
C VAL A 642 -4.77 1.74 -30.97
N ARG A 643 -4.83 2.05 -32.27
CA ARG A 643 -4.59 3.41 -32.79
C ARG A 643 -5.58 4.42 -32.22
N THR A 644 -6.86 4.07 -32.11
CA THR A 644 -7.89 4.98 -31.57
C THR A 644 -7.80 5.10 -30.06
N ASN A 645 -7.73 3.98 -29.33
CA ASN A 645 -7.91 3.97 -27.88
C ASN A 645 -6.64 4.30 -27.10
N LEU A 646 -5.46 3.94 -27.63
CA LEU A 646 -4.19 4.07 -26.92
C LEU A 646 -3.30 5.16 -27.53
N ASP A 647 -3.00 5.09 -28.84
CA ASP A 647 -2.17 6.11 -29.49
C ASP A 647 -2.86 7.48 -29.43
N GLY A 648 -4.14 7.56 -29.77
CA GLY A 648 -4.91 8.80 -29.68
C GLY A 648 -5.02 9.36 -28.27
N ALA A 649 -5.16 8.49 -27.25
CA ALA A 649 -5.10 8.92 -25.85
C ALA A 649 -3.72 9.48 -25.50
N PHE A 650 -2.64 8.82 -25.93
CA PHE A 650 -1.26 9.26 -25.71
C PHE A 650 -0.97 10.62 -26.34
N TYR A 651 -1.36 10.84 -27.61
CA TYR A 651 -1.14 12.11 -28.31
C TYR A 651 -1.87 13.28 -27.64
N VAL A 652 -3.14 13.08 -27.28
CA VAL A 652 -3.98 14.11 -26.64
C VAL A 652 -3.49 14.45 -25.24
N VAL A 653 -3.17 13.44 -24.42
CA VAL A 653 -2.58 13.61 -23.08
C VAL A 653 -1.23 14.33 -23.17
N GLN A 654 -0.37 13.95 -24.11
CA GLN A 654 0.94 14.60 -24.30
C GLN A 654 0.82 16.06 -24.74
N ALA A 655 -0.10 16.38 -25.67
CA ALA A 655 -0.34 17.74 -26.11
C ALA A 655 -0.88 18.63 -24.97
N ALA A 656 -1.87 18.13 -24.23
CA ALA A 656 -2.43 18.83 -23.07
C ALA A 656 -1.38 19.05 -21.97
N ALA A 657 -0.61 18.01 -21.62
CA ALA A 657 0.46 18.10 -20.62
C ALA A 657 1.54 19.11 -21.01
N ARG A 658 1.96 19.16 -22.28
CA ARG A 658 2.90 20.18 -22.78
C ARG A 658 2.36 21.59 -22.62
N GLN A 659 1.07 21.81 -22.87
CA GLN A 659 0.43 23.10 -22.66
C GLN A 659 0.40 23.47 -21.17
N MET A 660 -0.16 22.58 -20.34
CA MET A 660 -0.33 22.77 -18.90
C MET A 660 0.99 22.96 -18.12
N ALA A 661 2.07 22.31 -18.54
CA ALA A 661 3.36 22.36 -17.85
C ALA A 661 4.32 23.43 -18.37
N LEU A 662 4.32 23.73 -19.68
CA LEU A 662 5.40 24.48 -20.34
C LEU A 662 4.95 25.75 -21.07
N ARG A 663 3.63 25.98 -21.24
CA ARG A 663 3.09 27.06 -22.10
C ARG A 663 2.01 27.92 -21.43
N GLN A 664 1.81 27.77 -20.12
CA GLN A 664 0.94 28.62 -19.33
C GLN A 664 1.52 28.85 -17.93
N ALA A 665 1.13 29.95 -17.28
CA ALA A 665 1.57 30.31 -15.94
C ALA A 665 0.35 30.70 -15.08
N PRO A 666 0.23 30.23 -13.83
CA PRO A 666 1.02 29.13 -13.24
C PRO A 666 0.76 27.80 -13.98
N PRO A 667 1.73 26.87 -13.99
CA PRO A 667 1.54 25.52 -14.51
C PRO A 667 0.55 24.75 -13.64
N GLY A 668 -0.13 23.76 -14.24
CA GLY A 668 -1.07 22.88 -13.56
C GLY A 668 -2.31 22.56 -14.37
N GLY A 669 -3.11 21.60 -13.87
CA GLY A 669 -4.34 21.15 -14.50
C GLY A 669 -4.77 19.74 -14.07
N SER A 670 -5.86 19.24 -14.64
CA SER A 670 -6.37 17.87 -14.42
C SER A 670 -6.54 17.12 -15.74
N ILE A 671 -5.94 15.95 -15.84
CA ILE A 671 -6.04 15.03 -16.96
C ILE A 671 -6.84 13.80 -16.52
N ILE A 672 -7.88 13.47 -17.27
CA ILE A 672 -8.81 12.38 -16.98
C ILE A 672 -8.82 11.44 -18.18
N GLY A 673 -8.31 10.22 -18.01
CA GLY A 673 -8.40 9.15 -19.00
C GLY A 673 -9.65 8.29 -18.79
N VAL A 674 -10.51 8.16 -19.80
CA VAL A 674 -11.65 7.22 -19.72
C VAL A 674 -11.17 5.84 -20.13
N SER A 675 -10.86 5.02 -19.12
CA SER A 675 -10.49 3.61 -19.24
C SER A 675 -11.76 2.75 -19.36
N SER A 676 -11.89 1.65 -18.61
CA SER A 676 -13.07 0.80 -18.46
C SER A 676 -12.86 -0.16 -17.28
N VAL A 677 -13.92 -0.72 -16.72
CA VAL A 677 -13.83 -1.93 -15.88
C VAL A 677 -13.07 -3.07 -16.58
N SER A 678 -13.13 -3.13 -17.92
CA SER A 678 -12.34 -4.07 -18.73
C SER A 678 -10.81 -3.87 -18.63
N ALA A 679 -10.32 -2.79 -18.00
CA ALA A 679 -8.90 -2.68 -17.66
C ALA A 679 -8.48 -3.60 -16.50
N LEU A 680 -9.44 -4.03 -15.67
CA LEU A 680 -9.22 -4.85 -14.47
C LEU A 680 -9.72 -6.30 -14.63
N VAL A 681 -10.70 -6.54 -15.49
CA VAL A 681 -11.29 -7.87 -15.74
C VAL A 681 -11.44 -8.15 -17.24
N GLY A 682 -11.07 -9.35 -17.68
CA GLY A 682 -11.06 -9.72 -19.10
C GLY A 682 -12.47 -9.93 -19.68
N GLY A 683 -12.76 -9.29 -20.82
CA GLY A 683 -13.94 -9.57 -21.63
C GLY A 683 -13.65 -10.54 -22.78
N GLY A 684 -14.31 -11.71 -22.81
CA GLY A 684 -14.02 -12.79 -23.76
C GLY A 684 -14.15 -12.43 -25.26
N ARG A 685 -15.00 -11.46 -25.61
CA ARG A 685 -15.15 -10.91 -26.97
C ARG A 685 -14.48 -9.54 -27.16
N GLN A 686 -13.57 -9.18 -26.25
CA GLN A 686 -12.94 -7.85 -26.17
C GLN A 686 -11.40 -7.94 -26.08
N ALA A 687 -10.79 -9.04 -26.53
CA ALA A 687 -9.33 -9.27 -26.41
C ALA A 687 -8.45 -8.18 -27.07
N HIS A 688 -8.97 -7.45 -28.05
CA HIS A 688 -8.33 -6.31 -28.71
C HIS A 688 -8.59 -4.96 -28.01
N TYR A 689 -9.64 -4.88 -27.17
CA TYR A 689 -10.08 -3.67 -26.47
C TYR A 689 -9.51 -3.61 -25.05
N THR A 690 -9.66 -4.69 -24.29
CA THR A 690 -9.20 -4.86 -22.90
C THR A 690 -7.76 -4.37 -22.69
N PRO A 691 -6.75 -4.75 -23.52
CA PRO A 691 -5.38 -4.25 -23.35
C PRO A 691 -5.25 -2.74 -23.60
N THR A 692 -6.05 -2.15 -24.49
CA THR A 692 -6.00 -0.70 -24.74
C THR A 692 -6.51 0.10 -23.54
N LYS A 693 -7.54 -0.38 -22.84
CA LYS A 693 -8.05 0.28 -21.64
C LYS A 693 -7.13 0.09 -20.42
N ALA A 694 -6.48 -1.06 -20.28
CA ALA A 694 -5.37 -1.24 -19.36
C ALA A 694 -4.20 -0.30 -19.68
N GLY A 695 -3.87 -0.10 -20.96
CA GLY A 695 -2.89 0.88 -21.43
C GLY A 695 -3.26 2.32 -21.05
N VAL A 696 -4.52 2.74 -21.21
CA VAL A 696 -5.00 4.06 -20.78
C VAL A 696 -4.90 4.25 -19.26
N LEU A 697 -5.24 3.22 -18.47
CA LEU A 697 -5.08 3.24 -17.01
C LEU A 697 -3.60 3.41 -16.61
N SER A 698 -2.71 2.59 -17.17
CA SER A 698 -1.26 2.65 -16.93
C SER A 698 -0.65 3.98 -17.39
N LEU A 699 -1.17 4.56 -18.48
CA LEU A 699 -0.78 5.89 -18.96
C LEU A 699 -1.13 6.99 -17.94
N MET A 700 -2.33 6.96 -17.35
CA MET A 700 -2.73 7.93 -16.32
C MET A 700 -1.86 7.82 -15.06
N GLN A 701 -1.57 6.59 -14.61
CA GLN A 701 -0.68 6.34 -13.47
C GLN A 701 0.75 6.83 -13.75
N SER A 702 1.31 6.50 -14.92
CA SER A 702 2.66 6.92 -15.31
C SER A 702 2.78 8.44 -15.49
N THR A 703 1.75 9.08 -16.07
CA THR A 703 1.73 10.55 -16.25
C THR A 703 1.50 11.28 -14.93
N ALA A 704 0.77 10.72 -13.96
CA ALA A 704 0.65 11.29 -12.62
C ALA A 704 2.04 11.45 -11.95
N VAL A 705 2.89 10.42 -12.03
CA VAL A 705 4.27 10.47 -11.52
C VAL A 705 5.12 11.48 -12.28
N ALA A 706 5.06 11.47 -13.62
CA ALA A 706 5.88 12.33 -14.45
C ALA A 706 5.51 13.83 -14.39
N LEU A 707 4.23 14.14 -14.16
CA LEU A 707 3.67 15.50 -14.27
C LEU A 707 3.30 16.15 -12.93
N GLY A 708 3.28 15.40 -11.82
CA GLY A 708 2.95 15.94 -10.50
C GLY A 708 3.82 17.14 -10.07
N ARG A 709 5.11 17.17 -10.48
CA ARG A 709 6.02 18.31 -10.28
C ARG A 709 5.59 19.63 -10.95
N TYR A 710 4.64 19.58 -11.88
CA TYR A 710 4.06 20.75 -12.55
C TYR A 710 2.66 21.10 -12.01
N GLY A 711 2.20 20.48 -10.92
CA GLY A 711 0.84 20.67 -10.41
C GLY A 711 -0.25 20.06 -11.30
N ILE A 712 0.11 19.08 -12.16
CA ILE A 712 -0.83 18.39 -13.04
C ILE A 712 -1.23 17.07 -12.40
N ARG A 713 -2.54 16.87 -12.24
CA ARG A 713 -3.14 15.64 -11.72
C ARG A 713 -3.56 14.74 -12.88
N CYS A 714 -3.30 13.45 -12.83
CA CYS A 714 -3.71 12.50 -13.87
C CYS A 714 -4.48 11.33 -13.26
N ASN A 715 -5.73 11.10 -13.66
CA ASN A 715 -6.59 10.07 -13.07
C ASN A 715 -7.35 9.30 -14.14
N ALA A 716 -7.76 8.06 -13.84
CA ALA A 716 -8.55 7.23 -14.73
C ALA A 716 -9.99 7.06 -14.23
N LEU A 717 -10.99 7.32 -15.08
CA LEU A 717 -12.37 6.86 -14.88
C LEU A 717 -12.51 5.47 -15.49
N LEU A 718 -13.10 4.53 -14.76
CA LEU A 718 -13.35 3.16 -15.20
C LEU A 718 -14.86 2.89 -15.25
N PRO A 719 -15.54 3.21 -16.38
CA PRO A 719 -16.95 2.87 -16.56
C PRO A 719 -17.19 1.36 -16.55
N GLY A 720 -18.30 0.94 -15.92
CA GLY A 720 -18.90 -0.38 -16.09
C GLY A 720 -19.70 -0.50 -17.38
N THR A 721 -20.77 -1.30 -17.37
CA THR A 721 -21.72 -1.35 -18.49
C THR A 721 -22.61 -0.10 -18.48
N ILE A 722 -22.23 0.89 -19.28
CA ILE A 722 -22.97 2.14 -19.48
C ILE A 722 -23.78 2.07 -20.77
N ARG A 723 -25.07 2.41 -20.74
CA ARG A 723 -25.94 2.49 -21.91
C ARG A 723 -25.41 3.54 -22.89
N THR A 724 -24.90 3.07 -24.02
CA THR A 724 -24.34 3.90 -25.10
C THR A 724 -24.57 3.16 -26.43
N ARG A 725 -24.39 3.84 -27.58
CA ARG A 725 -24.54 3.16 -28.88
C ARG A 725 -23.62 1.96 -29.11
N LEU A 726 -22.53 1.86 -28.34
CA LEU A 726 -21.62 0.71 -28.33
C LEU A 726 -22.29 -0.58 -27.79
N ASN A 727 -23.39 -0.48 -27.04
CA ASN A 727 -24.10 -1.63 -26.48
C ASN A 727 -25.66 -1.55 -26.56
N GLU A 728 -26.24 -0.50 -27.13
CA GLU A 728 -27.70 -0.38 -27.37
C GLU A 728 -28.30 -1.64 -28.03
N GLY A 729 -27.64 -2.22 -29.04
CA GLY A 729 -28.12 -3.42 -29.73
C GLY A 729 -28.10 -4.71 -28.89
N ASP A 730 -27.19 -4.82 -27.90
CA ASP A 730 -27.17 -5.95 -26.95
C ASP A 730 -28.09 -5.71 -25.75
N LEU A 731 -28.40 -4.45 -25.41
CA LEU A 731 -29.31 -4.07 -24.32
C LEU A 731 -30.78 -3.96 -24.75
N ALA A 732 -31.06 -3.99 -26.06
CA ALA A 732 -32.42 -4.10 -26.61
C ALA A 732 -33.03 -5.51 -26.47
N ASP A 733 -32.21 -6.51 -26.19
CA ASP A 733 -32.64 -7.87 -25.83
C ASP A 733 -32.89 -7.92 -24.31
N ASP A 734 -34.16 -8.06 -23.91
CA ASP A 734 -34.57 -8.10 -22.51
C ASP A 734 -33.89 -9.21 -21.70
N THR A 735 -33.54 -10.33 -22.33
CA THR A 735 -32.85 -11.45 -21.67
C THR A 735 -31.41 -11.07 -21.34
N LYS A 736 -30.70 -10.47 -22.31
CA LYS A 736 -29.34 -9.96 -22.10
C LYS A 736 -29.32 -8.80 -21.12
N ARG A 737 -30.28 -7.88 -21.21
CA ARG A 737 -30.44 -6.75 -20.30
C ARG A 737 -30.64 -7.24 -18.87
N ALA A 738 -31.59 -8.13 -18.61
CA ALA A 738 -31.82 -8.71 -17.29
C ALA A 738 -30.59 -9.47 -16.77
N TYR A 739 -29.88 -10.21 -17.62
CA TYR A 739 -28.63 -10.90 -17.25
C TYR A 739 -27.51 -9.92 -16.86
N VAL A 740 -27.34 -8.82 -17.61
CA VAL A 740 -26.33 -7.80 -17.30
C VAL A 740 -26.70 -7.04 -16.02
N GLU A 741 -27.95 -6.59 -15.90
CA GLU A 741 -28.41 -5.81 -14.74
C GLU A 741 -28.42 -6.65 -13.46
N GLY A 742 -28.73 -7.94 -13.53
CA GLY A 742 -28.62 -8.89 -12.42
C GLY A 742 -27.19 -9.15 -11.92
N ARG A 743 -26.15 -8.77 -12.68
CA ARG A 743 -24.74 -8.81 -12.25
C ARG A 743 -24.24 -7.49 -11.66
N ILE A 744 -25.02 -6.41 -11.73
CA ILE A 744 -24.68 -5.10 -11.18
C ILE A 744 -25.41 -4.95 -9.83
N PRO A 745 -24.72 -4.82 -8.68
CA PRO A 745 -25.36 -4.67 -7.37
C PRO A 745 -26.38 -3.53 -7.25
N LEU A 746 -26.24 -2.43 -8.00
CA LEU A 746 -27.25 -1.36 -8.07
C LEU A 746 -28.51 -1.72 -8.90
N GLY A 747 -28.61 -2.93 -9.44
CA GLY A 747 -29.80 -3.45 -10.13
C GLY A 747 -30.13 -2.80 -11.47
N ARG A 748 -29.21 -2.00 -12.04
CA ARG A 748 -29.36 -1.33 -13.33
C ARG A 748 -28.03 -1.17 -14.03
N THR A 749 -28.08 -1.04 -15.35
CA THR A 749 -26.96 -0.51 -16.14
C THR A 749 -26.75 0.98 -15.85
N GLY A 750 -25.52 1.46 -16.03
CA GLY A 750 -25.20 2.87 -15.86
C GLY A 750 -25.70 3.70 -17.04
N GLU A 751 -26.01 4.97 -16.80
CA GLU A 751 -26.30 5.96 -17.85
C GLU A 751 -25.08 6.87 -18.06
N PRO A 752 -24.90 7.50 -19.23
CA PRO A 752 -23.78 8.42 -19.45
C PRO A 752 -23.65 9.54 -18.41
N SER A 753 -24.77 9.98 -17.82
CA SER A 753 -24.81 10.95 -16.72
C SER A 753 -24.15 10.48 -15.43
N ASP A 754 -24.11 9.16 -15.15
CA ASP A 754 -23.46 8.62 -13.94
C ASP A 754 -21.94 8.88 -13.95
N LEU A 755 -21.34 9.11 -15.13
CA LEU A 755 -19.91 9.43 -15.29
C LEU A 755 -19.63 10.93 -15.16
N ALA A 756 -20.64 11.79 -15.30
CA ALA A 756 -20.46 13.23 -15.34
C ALA A 756 -20.06 13.81 -13.97
N GLY A 757 -20.73 13.38 -12.88
CA GLY A 757 -20.38 13.77 -11.51
C GLY A 757 -18.94 13.36 -11.12
N PRO A 758 -18.54 12.09 -11.30
CA PRO A 758 -17.16 11.64 -11.12
C PRO A 758 -16.12 12.41 -11.95
N ALA A 759 -16.46 12.82 -13.19
CA ALA A 759 -15.59 13.66 -13.99
C ALA A 759 -15.46 15.08 -13.41
N VAL A 760 -16.54 15.69 -12.91
CA VAL A 760 -16.50 17.00 -12.21
C VAL A 760 -15.65 16.92 -10.95
N PHE A 761 -15.81 15.86 -10.16
CA PHE A 761 -14.99 15.61 -8.97
C PHE A 761 -13.49 15.66 -9.33
N LEU A 762 -13.06 14.85 -10.30
CA LEU A 762 -11.65 14.80 -10.74
C LEU A 762 -11.16 16.10 -11.40
N ALA A 763 -12.05 16.89 -12.02
CA ALA A 763 -11.73 18.17 -12.64
C ALA A 763 -11.67 19.35 -11.65
N SER A 764 -12.36 19.26 -10.52
CA SER A 764 -12.35 20.25 -9.44
C SER A 764 -11.07 20.12 -8.61
N ASP A 765 -10.40 21.24 -8.32
CA ASP A 765 -9.24 21.25 -7.43
C ASP A 765 -9.65 21.29 -5.96
N ASP A 766 -10.77 21.96 -5.64
CA ASP A 766 -11.34 22.00 -4.29
C ASP A 766 -11.73 20.61 -3.78
N LEU A 767 -12.27 19.76 -4.67
CA LEU A 767 -12.72 18.41 -4.30
C LEU A 767 -11.65 17.33 -4.46
N SER A 768 -10.74 17.47 -5.44
CA SER A 768 -9.78 16.41 -5.79
C SER A 768 -8.34 16.88 -5.96
N GLY A 769 -7.97 18.04 -5.42
CA GLY A 769 -6.63 18.65 -5.52
C GLY A 769 -5.47 17.77 -5.03
N TYR A 770 -5.72 16.73 -4.23
CA TYR A 770 -4.72 15.74 -3.81
C TYR A 770 -4.93 14.34 -4.43
N VAL A 771 -5.86 14.20 -5.38
CA VAL A 771 -6.13 12.95 -6.10
C VAL A 771 -5.37 12.96 -7.43
N SER A 772 -4.34 12.11 -7.53
CA SER A 772 -3.56 11.85 -8.75
C SER A 772 -3.11 10.39 -8.78
N GLY A 773 -3.04 9.78 -9.96
CA GLY A 773 -2.75 8.36 -10.16
C GLY A 773 -3.92 7.42 -9.84
N ALA A 774 -5.10 7.95 -9.49
CA ALA A 774 -6.22 7.15 -9.02
C ALA A 774 -7.00 6.46 -10.17
N GLN A 775 -7.55 5.28 -9.87
CA GLN A 775 -8.56 4.62 -10.68
C GLN A 775 -9.92 4.73 -9.98
N LEU A 776 -10.89 5.40 -10.62
CA LEU A 776 -12.23 5.60 -10.07
C LEU A 776 -13.23 4.72 -10.84
N LEU A 777 -13.64 3.62 -10.21
CA LEU A 777 -14.68 2.72 -10.73
C LEU A 777 -16.05 3.42 -10.70
N VAL A 778 -16.75 3.37 -11.83
CA VAL A 778 -18.12 3.89 -11.99
C VAL A 778 -18.93 2.83 -12.72
N ASP A 779 -19.24 1.75 -11.99
CA ASP A 779 -19.75 0.49 -12.54
C ASP A 779 -20.94 -0.10 -11.76
N GLY A 780 -21.46 0.62 -10.76
CA GLY A 780 -22.54 0.15 -9.90
C GLY A 780 -22.17 -1.05 -9.01
N GLY A 781 -20.88 -1.29 -8.76
CA GLY A 781 -20.37 -2.43 -8.01
C GLY A 781 -20.14 -3.69 -8.83
N LEU A 782 -20.30 -3.64 -10.16
CA LEU A 782 -20.15 -4.78 -11.06
C LEU A 782 -18.83 -5.53 -10.83
N PHE A 783 -17.70 -4.83 -10.80
CA PHE A 783 -16.36 -5.43 -10.69
C PHE A 783 -16.19 -6.30 -9.44
N VAL A 784 -16.66 -5.84 -8.29
CA VAL A 784 -16.55 -6.58 -7.02
C VAL A 784 -17.56 -7.72 -6.91
N ASN A 785 -18.63 -7.69 -7.72
CA ASN A 785 -19.65 -8.74 -7.84
C ASN A 785 -19.32 -9.78 -8.94
N LEU A 786 -18.13 -9.71 -9.54
CA LEU A 786 -17.58 -10.72 -10.44
C LEU A 786 -16.60 -11.68 -9.74
N GLN A 787 -16.50 -11.60 -8.40
CA GLN A 787 -15.84 -12.59 -7.53
C GLN A 787 -16.70 -13.84 -7.37
#